data_AF-A0A5E4U2V6-F1
#
_entry.id   AF-A0A5E4U2V6-F1
#
_cell.length_a   1.000
_cell.length_b   1.000
_cell.length_c   1.000
_cell.angle_alpha   90.00
_cell.angle_beta   90.00
_cell.angle_gamma   90.00
#
_symmetry.space_group_name_H-M   'P 1'
#
loop_
_entity.id
_entity.type
_entity.pdbx_description
1 polymer ?
#
loop_
_entity_poly.entity_id
_entity_poly.type
_entity_poly.pdbx_seq_one_letter_code
_entity_poly.pdbx_strand_id
1 'polypeptide(L)'
;MFNSLISYWRKWRASRHAGHQLDELLAHADPAAPLAVRNQWLIELAHWVQKRGALVNVARGAGEAARYRPHTRLRYLLQMLERNPAWRLPVARTLRSVVAESDAISLLCDTGMPVRPGFWGALVERIETALIPPPPTRRDLSALCTLMFPDGDAADWIAAMPPDLLADLIALLHEGEDEAGDADWNPFGEDLLVAMHHLVDQIASTGLSQAVRSRLTYPRATESPFYQLGRAMQSLESAGQAFARGAPPSQHFVQQINVFRALIDDCSRAARQVYAHLDENGVSVDIVFQVERTKTRIRRLERLLEAWLTRGERGDRAAAQVQLLADLVRANRASQSVGELARTSFGLLARKVVERSAETGEHYIARNRSEYFTMLKMACGGGLVTVVTVYAKFLIASAHLPTVVEGFLAGANYALCFLFMHFCHFTLATKQPAMTAPAIARKLDDVDTPAGMDAFVGEVIALVRTQAAAIFGNLAVVFPFCLLVQWTVSAALGMNTIPPEKAQATLNSFSILGITPVFAAMTAVLLWFSSLISGWADNWFALHGIGDVLAYNRRLRFVLGRNGAARLAEACRRHIAPVLGNLTLGFMLGLVPAVLTAFALPFEVRHVTLSTGAIATSIGVLGMPVLRDPVLWLAVAGVGSMALLNVGVSFALAFHMALRSRPLRLGDRRQIHRALWRAVLRNPLVLLFPLRPPQAEARPEN
;
A
#
# COMPACT_ATOMS: atom_id res chain seq x y z
N MET A 1 -19.84 -25.69 7.11
CA MET A 1 -19.03 -24.47 7.26
C MET A 1 -18.01 -24.55 8.42
N PHE A 2 -18.39 -25.00 9.62
CA PHE A 2 -17.43 -25.17 10.73
C PHE A 2 -16.32 -26.22 10.45
N ASN A 3 -16.66 -27.41 9.92
CA ASN A 3 -15.66 -28.44 9.60
C ASN A 3 -14.60 -27.97 8.58
N SER A 4 -14.96 -27.10 7.63
CA SER A 4 -14.01 -26.48 6.70
C SER A 4 -13.10 -25.45 7.39
N LEU A 5 -13.62 -24.65 8.33
CA LEU A 5 -12.80 -23.71 9.11
C LEU A 5 -11.78 -24.45 9.99
N ILE A 6 -12.20 -25.54 10.65
CA ILE A 6 -11.30 -26.40 11.45
C ILE A 6 -10.25 -27.06 10.55
N SER A 7 -10.62 -27.52 9.33
CA SER A 7 -9.65 -28.09 8.40
C SER A 7 -8.66 -27.06 7.87
N TYR A 8 -9.09 -25.83 7.57
CA TYR A 8 -8.21 -24.73 7.17
C TYR A 8 -7.27 -24.31 8.31
N TRP A 9 -7.75 -24.24 9.55
CA TRP A 9 -6.91 -23.95 10.72
C TRP A 9 -5.88 -25.05 10.97
N ARG A 10 -6.27 -26.33 10.80
CA ARG A 10 -5.35 -27.48 10.86
C ARG A 10 -4.31 -27.43 9.75
N LYS A 11 -4.70 -27.14 8.50
CA LYS A 11 -3.77 -26.92 7.38
C LYS A 11 -2.84 -25.74 7.62
N TRP A 12 -3.33 -24.63 8.19
CA TRP A 12 -2.52 -23.45 8.52
C TRP A 12 -1.47 -23.79 9.59
N ARG A 13 -1.84 -24.58 10.60
CA ARG A 13 -0.88 -25.11 11.60
C ARG A 13 0.16 -26.02 10.96
N ALA A 14 -0.25 -26.93 10.08
CA ALA A 14 0.64 -27.83 9.34
C ALA A 14 1.57 -27.09 8.34
N SER A 15 1.12 -25.99 7.74
CA SER A 15 1.90 -25.16 6.80
C SER A 15 3.17 -24.55 7.42
N ARG A 16 3.30 -24.56 8.75
CA ARG A 16 4.54 -24.16 9.45
C ARG A 16 5.69 -25.17 9.29
N HIS A 17 5.38 -26.44 8.96
CA HIS A 17 6.36 -27.53 8.87
C HIS A 17 6.34 -28.28 7.52
N ALA A 18 5.28 -28.07 6.73
CA ALA A 18 5.21 -28.55 5.35
C ALA A 18 6.34 -27.97 4.48
N GLY A 19 6.76 -28.76 3.50
CA GLY A 19 7.71 -28.40 2.45
C GLY A 19 7.88 -29.58 1.53
N HIS A 20 8.09 -29.31 0.25
CA HIS A 20 8.22 -30.31 -0.80
C HIS A 20 9.37 -31.29 -0.53
N GLN A 21 9.28 -32.48 -1.12
CA GLN A 21 10.43 -33.38 -1.23
C GLN A 21 11.44 -32.78 -2.20
N LEU A 22 12.74 -33.05 -2.00
CA LEU A 22 13.78 -32.45 -2.84
C LEU A 22 13.58 -32.83 -4.31
N ASP A 23 13.31 -34.11 -4.54
CA ASP A 23 13.15 -34.73 -5.84
C ASP A 23 12.04 -34.04 -6.65
N GLU A 24 10.93 -33.69 -5.99
CA GLU A 24 9.83 -32.91 -6.57
C GLU A 24 10.27 -31.48 -6.91
N LEU A 25 11.09 -30.82 -6.07
CA LEU A 25 11.62 -29.48 -6.36
C LEU A 25 12.58 -29.50 -7.56
N LEU A 26 13.52 -30.43 -7.61
CA LEU A 26 14.52 -30.51 -8.68
C LEU A 26 13.89 -30.88 -10.03
N ALA A 27 12.92 -31.79 -10.04
CA ALA A 27 12.21 -32.19 -11.26
C ALA A 27 11.31 -31.09 -11.86
N HIS A 28 10.90 -30.09 -11.06
CA HIS A 28 10.06 -28.96 -11.51
C HIS A 28 10.86 -27.67 -11.79
N ALA A 29 12.18 -27.75 -11.96
CA ALA A 29 12.99 -26.63 -12.41
C ALA A 29 12.68 -26.31 -13.89
N ASP A 30 12.03 -25.18 -14.14
CA ASP A 30 11.62 -24.73 -15.48
C ASP A 30 12.24 -23.35 -15.79
N PRO A 31 13.26 -23.27 -16.67
CA PRO A 31 13.89 -22.01 -17.05
C PRO A 31 12.98 -21.14 -17.95
N ALA A 32 11.99 -21.72 -18.63
CA ALA A 32 11.06 -21.00 -19.51
C ALA A 32 9.84 -20.44 -18.75
N ALA A 33 9.64 -20.83 -17.48
CA ALA A 33 8.56 -20.31 -16.65
C ALA A 33 8.68 -18.78 -16.44
N PRO A 34 7.56 -18.06 -16.20
CA PRO A 34 7.60 -16.65 -15.81
C PRO A 34 8.48 -16.44 -14.57
N LEU A 35 9.25 -15.34 -14.50
CA LEU A 35 10.22 -15.09 -13.43
C LEU A 35 9.63 -15.26 -12.01
N ALA A 36 8.40 -14.85 -11.77
CA ALA A 36 7.73 -15.02 -10.48
C ALA A 36 7.60 -16.49 -10.03
N VAL A 37 7.50 -17.43 -10.98
CA VAL A 37 7.47 -18.88 -10.72
C VAL A 37 8.88 -19.39 -10.41
N ARG A 38 9.90 -18.94 -11.17
CA ARG A 38 11.31 -19.28 -10.94
C ARG A 38 11.81 -18.74 -9.58
N ASN A 39 11.48 -17.50 -9.25
CA ASN A 39 11.73 -16.90 -7.94
C ASN A 39 11.07 -17.71 -6.82
N GLN A 40 9.81 -18.12 -6.99
CA GLN A 40 9.11 -18.95 -6.00
C GLN A 40 9.76 -20.34 -5.84
N TRP A 41 10.18 -20.96 -6.94
CA TRP A 41 10.92 -22.23 -6.92
C TRP A 41 12.23 -22.09 -6.14
N LEU A 42 13.00 -21.03 -6.40
CA LEU A 42 14.25 -20.75 -5.67
C LEU A 42 14.01 -20.46 -4.17
N ILE A 43 12.92 -19.77 -3.83
CA ILE A 43 12.49 -19.54 -2.44
C ILE A 43 12.14 -20.87 -1.74
N GLU A 44 11.43 -21.80 -2.38
CA GLU A 44 11.16 -23.12 -1.78
C GLU A 44 12.44 -23.97 -1.65
N LEU A 45 13.36 -23.87 -2.62
CA LEU A 45 14.67 -24.53 -2.56
C LEU A 45 15.53 -24.01 -1.40
N ALA A 46 15.63 -22.69 -1.24
CA ALA A 46 16.31 -22.05 -0.12
C ALA A 46 15.69 -22.42 1.24
N HIS A 47 14.35 -22.45 1.33
CA HIS A 47 13.65 -22.94 2.51
C HIS A 47 13.91 -24.42 2.79
N TRP A 48 14.01 -25.27 1.75
CA TRP A 48 14.36 -26.69 1.91
C TRP A 48 15.77 -26.84 2.49
N VAL A 49 16.76 -26.12 1.93
CA VAL A 49 18.15 -26.09 2.43
C VAL A 49 18.20 -25.71 3.92
N GLN A 50 17.44 -24.70 4.33
CA GLN A 50 17.41 -24.19 5.72
C GLN A 50 16.47 -24.96 6.68
N LYS A 51 15.61 -25.87 6.19
CA LYS A 51 14.52 -26.48 6.97
C LYS A 51 14.99 -27.12 8.29
N ARG A 52 14.36 -26.78 9.41
CA ARG A 52 14.68 -27.40 10.71
C ARG A 52 14.13 -28.84 10.76
N GLY A 53 15.04 -29.82 10.70
CA GLY A 53 14.74 -31.26 10.72
C GLY A 53 15.95 -32.09 10.28
N ALA A 54 16.07 -33.34 10.75
CA ALA A 54 17.15 -34.24 10.36
C ALA A 54 16.99 -34.72 8.91
N LEU A 55 18.10 -34.86 8.19
CA LEU A 55 18.15 -35.72 7.01
C LEU A 55 18.24 -37.16 7.48
N VAL A 56 17.30 -38.00 7.06
CA VAL A 56 17.42 -39.45 7.18
C VAL A 56 18.38 -39.90 6.05
N ASN A 57 19.31 -40.80 6.35
CA ASN A 57 20.29 -41.41 5.41
C ASN A 57 21.50 -40.57 4.93
N VAL A 58 21.96 -39.56 5.69
CA VAL A 58 23.32 -38.99 5.45
C VAL A 58 24.30 -39.53 6.48
N ALA A 59 25.30 -40.30 6.01
CA ALA A 59 26.43 -40.73 6.83
C ALA A 59 27.21 -39.49 7.31
N ARG A 60 27.35 -39.32 8.63
CA ARG A 60 28.09 -38.20 9.21
C ARG A 60 29.59 -38.42 9.05
N GLY A 61 30.18 -37.85 8.00
CA GLY A 61 31.63 -37.67 7.95
C GLY A 61 32.10 -36.82 9.13
N ALA A 62 33.12 -37.28 9.85
CA ALA A 62 33.65 -36.58 11.02
C ALA A 62 34.51 -35.39 10.58
N GLY A 63 34.13 -34.17 11.02
CA GLY A 63 34.86 -32.94 10.72
C GLY A 63 34.01 -31.68 10.93
N GLU A 64 34.65 -30.50 10.93
CA GLU A 64 34.00 -29.20 11.20
C GLU A 64 32.85 -28.84 10.24
N ALA A 65 32.83 -29.46 9.04
CA ALA A 65 31.75 -29.35 8.06
C ALA A 65 30.37 -29.83 8.57
N ALA A 66 30.26 -30.35 9.79
CA ALA A 66 29.01 -30.66 10.47
C ALA A 66 28.36 -29.46 11.21
N ARG A 67 29.05 -28.31 11.33
CA ARG A 67 28.58 -27.15 12.13
C ARG A 67 27.27 -26.53 11.60
N TYR A 68 27.11 -26.43 10.29
CA TYR A 68 25.94 -25.81 9.66
C TYR A 68 25.14 -26.81 8.81
N ARG A 69 23.90 -27.08 9.23
CA ARG A 69 22.97 -28.00 8.55
C ARG A 69 22.73 -27.68 7.04
N PRO A 70 22.68 -26.40 6.60
CA PRO A 70 22.62 -26.05 5.19
C PRO A 70 23.71 -26.69 4.32
N HIS A 71 24.95 -26.79 4.81
CA HIS A 71 26.06 -27.41 4.06
C HIS A 71 25.78 -28.89 3.76
N THR A 72 25.26 -29.63 4.74
CA THR A 72 24.88 -31.04 4.55
C THR A 72 23.75 -31.19 3.52
N ARG A 73 22.81 -30.24 3.47
CA ARG A 73 21.72 -30.25 2.49
C ARG A 73 22.16 -29.87 1.09
N LEU A 74 23.07 -28.90 0.94
CA LEU A 74 23.62 -28.54 -0.36
C LEU A 74 24.41 -29.71 -0.96
N ARG A 75 25.20 -30.45 -0.17
CA ARG A 75 25.84 -31.70 -0.61
C ARG A 75 24.83 -32.77 -1.05
N TYR A 76 23.76 -32.98 -0.28
CA TYR A 76 22.71 -33.93 -0.67
C TYR A 76 21.98 -33.51 -1.96
N LEU A 77 21.79 -32.20 -2.16
CA LEU A 77 21.23 -31.64 -3.40
C LEU A 77 22.14 -31.92 -4.60
N LEU A 78 23.44 -31.63 -4.49
CA LEU A 78 24.42 -31.89 -5.54
C LEU A 78 24.49 -33.39 -5.87
N GLN A 79 24.58 -34.25 -4.86
CA GLN A 79 24.55 -35.71 -5.03
C GLN A 79 23.26 -36.21 -5.71
N MET A 80 22.12 -35.56 -5.47
CA MET A 80 20.86 -35.91 -6.15
C MET A 80 20.87 -35.49 -7.62
N LEU A 81 21.49 -34.36 -7.97
CA LEU A 81 21.65 -33.91 -9.36
C LEU A 81 22.67 -34.75 -10.14
N GLU A 82 23.77 -35.18 -9.51
CA GLU A 82 24.72 -36.14 -10.09
C GLU A 82 24.04 -37.46 -10.48
N ARG A 83 23.12 -37.95 -9.63
CA ARG A 83 22.33 -39.17 -9.89
C ARG A 83 21.22 -38.98 -10.93
N ASN A 84 20.85 -37.74 -11.24
CA ASN A 84 19.73 -37.41 -12.13
C ASN A 84 20.16 -36.31 -13.12
N PRO A 85 21.03 -36.61 -14.10
CA PRO A 85 21.58 -35.61 -15.03
C PRO A 85 20.49 -34.86 -15.81
N ALA A 86 19.34 -35.50 -16.07
CA ALA A 86 18.17 -34.87 -16.69
C ALA A 86 17.61 -33.66 -15.93
N TRP A 87 17.85 -33.55 -14.61
CA TRP A 87 17.44 -32.39 -13.80
C TRP A 87 18.55 -31.34 -13.66
N ARG A 88 19.82 -31.74 -13.80
CA ARG A 88 21.00 -30.90 -13.56
C ARG A 88 21.03 -29.67 -14.47
N LEU A 89 20.84 -29.86 -15.77
CA LEU A 89 20.84 -28.76 -16.75
C LEU A 89 19.62 -27.81 -16.63
N PRO A 90 18.36 -28.29 -16.47
CA PRO A 90 17.23 -27.41 -16.14
C PRO A 90 17.42 -26.60 -14.85
N VAL A 91 17.97 -27.22 -13.80
CA VAL A 91 18.27 -26.53 -12.53
C VAL A 91 19.33 -25.44 -12.72
N ALA A 92 20.43 -25.74 -13.42
CA ALA A 92 21.47 -24.76 -13.77
C ALA A 92 20.88 -23.56 -14.53
N ARG A 93 20.16 -23.81 -15.63
CA ARG A 93 19.52 -22.77 -16.45
C ARG A 93 18.50 -21.95 -15.65
N THR A 94 17.71 -22.59 -14.78
CA THR A 94 16.75 -21.87 -13.91
C THR A 94 17.49 -20.92 -12.97
N LEU A 95 18.57 -21.37 -12.32
CA LEU A 95 19.40 -20.53 -11.45
C LEU A 95 20.03 -19.36 -12.21
N ARG A 96 20.69 -19.60 -13.35
CA ARG A 96 21.28 -18.55 -14.21
C ARG A 96 20.24 -17.51 -14.61
N SER A 97 19.07 -17.96 -15.09
CA SER A 97 18.01 -17.07 -15.56
C SER A 97 17.40 -16.18 -14.46
N VAL A 98 17.40 -16.62 -13.20
CA VAL A 98 16.95 -15.79 -12.07
C VAL A 98 17.97 -14.70 -11.74
N VAL A 99 19.26 -15.01 -11.82
CA VAL A 99 20.33 -14.02 -11.64
C VAL A 99 20.30 -12.99 -12.77
N ALA A 100 20.27 -13.43 -14.03
CA ALA A 100 20.30 -12.55 -15.20
C ALA A 100 19.07 -11.63 -15.37
N GLU A 101 17.89 -12.04 -14.89
CA GLU A 101 16.65 -11.22 -14.98
C GLU A 101 16.32 -10.39 -13.73
N SER A 102 17.12 -10.47 -12.67
CA SER A 102 16.88 -9.75 -11.43
C SER A 102 17.84 -8.57 -11.26
N ASP A 103 17.31 -7.41 -10.86
CA ASP A 103 18.12 -6.24 -10.53
C ASP A 103 18.97 -6.50 -9.29
N ALA A 104 20.30 -6.47 -9.47
CA ALA A 104 21.28 -6.56 -8.41
C ALA A 104 21.59 -5.20 -7.75
N ILE A 105 21.25 -4.07 -8.37
CA ILE A 105 21.57 -2.72 -7.87
C ILE A 105 20.90 -2.49 -6.51
N SER A 106 19.62 -2.83 -6.36
CA SER A 106 18.91 -2.78 -5.06
C SER A 106 19.61 -3.62 -3.98
N LEU A 107 20.13 -4.81 -4.34
CA LEU A 107 20.89 -5.64 -3.39
C LEU A 107 22.21 -4.97 -3.00
N LEU A 108 23.02 -4.56 -3.99
CA LEU A 108 24.37 -4.03 -3.83
C LEU A 108 24.40 -2.63 -3.19
N CYS A 109 23.47 -1.75 -3.60
CA CYS A 109 23.38 -0.37 -3.14
C CYS A 109 22.53 -0.25 -1.88
N ASP A 110 21.28 -0.74 -1.87
CA ASP A 110 20.30 -0.30 -0.88
C ASP A 110 20.17 -1.21 0.36
N THR A 111 20.64 -2.47 0.31
CA THR A 111 20.51 -3.38 1.47
C THR A 111 21.23 -2.89 2.73
N GLY A 112 20.53 -3.01 3.87
CA GLY A 112 20.98 -2.54 5.17
C GLY A 112 20.89 -1.03 5.36
N MET A 113 20.56 -0.27 4.31
CA MET A 113 20.46 1.18 4.36
C MET A 113 19.01 1.66 4.30
N PRO A 114 18.70 2.83 4.88
CA PRO A 114 17.42 3.48 4.63
C PRO A 114 17.32 3.94 3.18
N VAL A 115 16.24 3.58 2.48
CA VAL A 115 15.99 4.03 1.10
C VAL A 115 15.32 5.41 1.12
N ARG A 116 14.34 5.61 2.02
CA ARG A 116 13.67 6.91 2.18
C ARG A 116 14.57 7.92 2.92
N PRO A 117 14.58 9.21 2.52
CA PRO A 117 15.23 10.27 3.28
C PRO A 117 14.49 10.51 4.60
N GLY A 118 15.25 10.78 5.67
CA GLY A 118 14.73 11.05 7.01
C GLY A 118 14.39 9.80 7.82
N PHE A 119 14.57 9.90 9.14
CA PHE A 119 14.42 8.78 10.07
C PHE A 119 13.01 8.15 10.06
N TRP A 120 11.96 8.97 10.04
CA TRP A 120 10.57 8.48 10.10
C TRP A 120 10.17 7.72 8.82
N GLY A 121 10.68 8.14 7.66
CA GLY A 121 10.46 7.40 6.41
C GLY A 121 10.99 5.97 6.51
N ALA A 122 12.18 5.81 7.08
CA ALA A 122 12.81 4.52 7.33
C ALA A 122 12.09 3.69 8.41
N LEU A 123 11.62 4.32 9.50
CA LEU A 123 10.88 3.60 10.53
C LEU A 123 9.55 3.04 9.99
N VAL A 124 8.81 3.85 9.24
CA VAL A 124 7.58 3.41 8.56
C VAL A 124 7.89 2.30 7.57
N GLU A 125 8.90 2.46 6.72
CA GLU A 125 9.36 1.45 5.75
C GLU A 125 9.73 0.10 6.42
N ARG A 126 10.37 0.13 7.60
CA ARG A 126 10.67 -1.09 8.38
C ARG A 126 9.45 -1.73 9.03
N ILE A 127 8.47 -0.93 9.47
CA ILE A 127 7.20 -1.46 9.98
C ILE A 127 6.38 -2.06 8.82
N GLU A 128 6.33 -1.38 7.67
CA GLU A 128 5.70 -1.87 6.44
C GLU A 128 6.31 -3.21 6.01
N THR A 129 7.64 -3.32 5.90
CA THR A 129 8.33 -4.58 5.52
C THR A 129 8.29 -5.68 6.58
N ALA A 130 8.20 -5.34 7.88
CA ALA A 130 8.00 -6.33 8.94
C ALA A 130 6.58 -6.93 8.95
N LEU A 131 5.57 -6.17 8.49
CA LEU A 131 4.18 -6.62 8.38
C LEU A 131 3.90 -7.31 7.03
N ILE A 132 4.54 -6.85 5.96
CA ILE A 132 4.28 -7.26 4.57
C ILE A 132 5.60 -7.71 3.93
N PRO A 133 5.80 -9.02 3.70
CA PRO A 133 6.96 -9.46 2.95
C PRO A 133 6.85 -8.97 1.49
N PRO A 134 7.97 -8.67 0.82
CA PRO A 134 7.95 -8.14 -0.54
C PRO A 134 7.36 -9.19 -1.51
N PRO A 135 6.72 -8.76 -2.61
CA PRO A 135 6.13 -9.69 -3.57
C PRO A 135 7.22 -10.35 -4.44
N PRO A 136 7.19 -11.68 -4.66
CA PRO A 136 8.21 -12.42 -5.42
C PRO A 136 8.18 -12.15 -6.94
N THR A 137 7.20 -11.37 -7.40
CA THR A 137 7.06 -10.87 -8.78
C THR A 137 8.04 -9.75 -9.11
N ARG A 138 8.64 -9.08 -8.10
CA ARG A 138 9.65 -8.04 -8.33
C ARG A 138 10.95 -8.64 -8.84
N ARG A 139 11.54 -7.97 -9.84
CA ARG A 139 12.90 -8.19 -10.35
C ARG A 139 13.95 -7.62 -9.40
N ASP A 140 13.89 -7.94 -8.11
CA ASP A 140 14.73 -7.30 -7.08
C ASP A 140 15.41 -8.38 -6.23
N LEU A 141 16.74 -8.49 -6.32
CA LEU A 141 17.51 -9.46 -5.54
C LEU A 141 17.44 -9.21 -4.03
N SER A 142 17.19 -7.96 -3.58
CA SER A 142 16.97 -7.64 -2.16
C SER A 142 15.66 -8.24 -1.65
N ALA A 143 14.57 -8.07 -2.40
CA ALA A 143 13.30 -8.75 -2.14
C ALA A 143 13.45 -10.28 -2.18
N LEU A 144 14.19 -10.82 -3.14
CA LEU A 144 14.39 -12.27 -3.28
C LEU A 144 15.20 -12.85 -2.10
N CYS A 145 16.30 -12.20 -1.70
CA CYS A 145 17.08 -12.58 -0.52
C CYS A 145 16.25 -12.51 0.77
N THR A 146 15.36 -11.52 0.90
CA THR A 146 14.41 -11.39 2.02
C THR A 146 13.50 -12.62 2.15
N LEU A 147 13.01 -13.12 1.01
CA LEU A 147 12.12 -14.27 0.96
C LEU A 147 12.85 -15.62 1.09
N MET A 148 14.11 -15.69 0.64
CA MET A 148 14.96 -16.88 0.75
C MET A 148 15.53 -17.07 2.17
N PHE A 149 15.87 -15.99 2.88
CA PHE A 149 16.63 -16.02 4.15
C PHE A 149 15.88 -15.31 5.30
N PRO A 150 14.73 -15.85 5.77
CA PRO A 150 13.96 -15.24 6.85
C PRO A 150 14.63 -15.38 8.25
N ASP A 151 15.38 -16.46 8.45
CA ASP A 151 16.10 -16.77 9.69
C ASP A 151 17.47 -16.04 9.72
N GLY A 152 17.87 -15.53 10.90
CA GLY A 152 19.06 -14.68 11.04
C GLY A 152 20.40 -15.38 10.79
N ASP A 153 20.44 -16.70 10.99
CA ASP A 153 21.65 -17.55 10.89
C ASP A 153 22.19 -17.66 9.45
N ALA A 154 21.48 -17.12 8.45
CA ALA A 154 21.77 -17.31 7.04
C ALA A 154 23.15 -16.79 6.60
N ALA A 155 23.49 -15.57 7.01
CA ALA A 155 24.77 -14.96 6.66
C ALA A 155 25.97 -15.75 7.23
N ASP A 156 25.81 -16.36 8.40
CA ASP A 156 26.91 -17.02 9.11
C ASP A 156 27.26 -18.38 8.51
N TRP A 157 26.27 -19.14 8.00
CA TRP A 157 26.56 -20.37 7.27
C TRP A 157 27.04 -20.11 5.83
N ILE A 158 26.59 -19.02 5.19
CA ILE A 158 27.10 -18.61 3.87
C ILE A 158 28.58 -18.21 4.00
N ALA A 159 28.94 -17.34 4.95
CA ALA A 159 30.32 -16.92 5.19
C ALA A 159 31.28 -18.08 5.56
N ALA A 160 30.75 -19.17 6.11
CA ALA A 160 31.50 -20.36 6.51
C ALA A 160 31.39 -21.52 5.50
N MET A 161 31.04 -21.26 4.23
CA MET A 161 30.92 -22.30 3.21
C MET A 161 32.27 -22.98 2.91
N PRO A 162 32.38 -24.31 2.94
CA PRO A 162 33.60 -25.02 2.57
C PRO A 162 34.01 -24.76 1.10
N PRO A 163 35.32 -24.57 0.79
CA PRO A 163 35.79 -24.31 -0.57
C PRO A 163 35.35 -25.35 -1.60
N ASP A 164 35.40 -26.64 -1.26
CA ASP A 164 35.00 -27.73 -2.17
C ASP A 164 33.50 -27.61 -2.53
N LEU A 165 32.64 -27.37 -1.53
CA LEU A 165 31.21 -27.21 -1.74
C LEU A 165 30.88 -25.97 -2.58
N LEU A 166 31.67 -24.91 -2.43
CA LEU A 166 31.56 -23.71 -3.25
C LEU A 166 31.98 -24.00 -4.71
N ALA A 167 33.06 -24.76 -4.92
CA ALA A 167 33.49 -25.19 -6.25
C ALA A 167 32.42 -26.06 -6.94
N ASP A 168 31.80 -27.00 -6.23
CA ASP A 168 30.70 -27.85 -6.76
C ASP A 168 29.47 -27.01 -7.18
N LEU A 169 29.10 -26.00 -6.37
CA LEU A 169 28.00 -25.09 -6.67
C LEU A 169 28.31 -24.19 -7.87
N ILE A 170 29.56 -23.74 -8.01
CA ILE A 170 30.01 -22.99 -9.17
C ILE A 170 30.00 -23.87 -10.42
N ALA A 171 30.46 -25.12 -10.32
CA ALA A 171 30.42 -26.09 -11.42
C ALA A 171 28.98 -26.38 -11.88
N LEU A 172 28.00 -26.45 -10.96
CA LEU A 172 26.59 -26.55 -11.30
C LEU A 172 26.08 -25.34 -12.10
N LEU A 173 26.54 -24.11 -11.81
CA LEU A 173 26.13 -22.91 -12.54
C LEU A 173 26.71 -22.86 -13.96
N HIS A 174 27.91 -23.38 -14.18
CA HIS A 174 28.57 -23.44 -15.50
C HIS A 174 28.12 -24.66 -16.35
N GLU A 175 27.20 -25.50 -15.83
CA GLU A 175 26.68 -26.66 -16.56
C GLU A 175 25.98 -26.23 -17.87
N GLY A 176 26.44 -26.73 -19.02
CA GLY A 176 25.86 -26.41 -20.33
C GLY A 176 25.89 -24.91 -20.66
N GLU A 177 26.96 -24.21 -20.29
CA GLU A 177 27.25 -22.83 -20.69
C GLU A 177 27.59 -22.73 -22.19
N ASP A 178 28.50 -23.58 -22.67
CA ASP A 178 28.96 -23.63 -24.07
C ASP A 178 27.83 -23.96 -25.08
N GLU A 179 26.89 -24.83 -24.70
CA GLU A 179 25.80 -25.29 -25.59
C GLU A 179 24.69 -24.25 -25.81
N ALA A 180 24.59 -23.26 -24.93
CA ALA A 180 23.44 -22.35 -24.89
C ALA A 180 23.69 -21.00 -25.56
N GLY A 181 24.93 -20.72 -26.02
CA GLY A 181 25.34 -19.38 -26.45
C GLY A 181 25.36 -18.36 -25.30
N ASP A 182 25.39 -18.86 -24.07
CA ASP A 182 25.06 -18.17 -22.81
C ASP A 182 26.34 -17.63 -22.13
N ALA A 183 27.34 -17.25 -22.95
CA ALA A 183 28.74 -17.05 -22.55
C ALA A 183 29.00 -15.84 -21.64
N ASP A 184 27.97 -15.05 -21.33
CA ASP A 184 28.04 -13.88 -20.43
C ASP A 184 26.75 -13.71 -19.61
N TRP A 185 26.20 -14.82 -19.11
CA TRP A 185 24.98 -14.84 -18.29
C TRP A 185 25.09 -14.12 -16.94
N ASN A 186 26.31 -13.73 -16.54
CA ASN A 186 26.64 -13.27 -15.20
C ASN A 186 27.04 -11.78 -15.19
N PRO A 187 26.08 -10.84 -15.27
CA PRO A 187 26.34 -9.40 -15.31
C PRO A 187 26.96 -8.84 -14.02
N PHE A 188 27.18 -9.66 -12.97
CA PHE A 188 27.61 -9.22 -11.65
C PHE A 188 28.87 -8.34 -11.65
N GLY A 189 29.78 -8.53 -12.60
CA GLY A 189 30.96 -7.66 -12.77
C GLY A 189 30.62 -6.23 -13.22
N GLU A 190 29.61 -6.09 -14.08
CA GLU A 190 29.06 -4.82 -14.54
C GLU A 190 28.11 -4.22 -13.49
N ASP A 191 27.27 -5.05 -12.86
CA ASP A 191 26.39 -4.63 -11.75
C ASP A 191 27.17 -4.04 -10.58
N LEU A 192 28.34 -4.60 -10.25
CA LEU A 192 29.24 -4.01 -9.25
C LEU A 192 29.70 -2.59 -9.66
N LEU A 193 30.05 -2.40 -10.92
CA LEU A 193 30.51 -1.12 -11.46
C LEU A 193 29.38 -0.07 -11.50
N VAL A 194 28.17 -0.48 -11.91
CA VAL A 194 26.96 0.35 -11.88
C VAL A 194 26.57 0.69 -10.44
N ALA A 195 26.64 -0.27 -9.52
CA ALA A 195 26.35 -0.06 -8.10
C ALA A 195 27.37 0.89 -7.44
N MET A 196 28.65 0.81 -7.81
CA MET A 196 29.67 1.77 -7.37
C MET A 196 29.36 3.19 -7.86
N HIS A 197 29.01 3.36 -9.15
CA HIS A 197 28.56 4.65 -9.69
C HIS A 197 27.35 5.19 -8.91
N HIS A 198 26.33 4.37 -8.71
CA HIS A 198 25.12 4.77 -8.01
C HIS A 198 25.40 5.20 -6.56
N LEU A 199 26.28 4.49 -5.84
CA LEU A 199 26.72 4.89 -4.50
C LEU A 199 27.51 6.21 -4.52
N VAL A 200 28.40 6.41 -5.50
CA VAL A 200 29.16 7.66 -5.67
C VAL A 200 28.22 8.85 -5.89
N ASP A 201 27.23 8.74 -6.78
CA ASP A 201 26.23 9.78 -7.03
C ASP A 201 25.39 10.07 -5.77
N GLN A 202 24.97 9.03 -5.05
CA GLN A 202 24.24 9.16 -3.79
C GLN A 202 25.08 9.85 -2.69
N ILE A 203 26.38 9.54 -2.60
CA ILE A 203 27.34 10.17 -1.67
C ILE A 203 27.56 11.63 -2.05
N ALA A 204 27.84 11.91 -3.33
CA ALA A 204 28.06 13.26 -3.85
C ALA A 204 26.83 14.15 -3.66
N SER A 205 25.64 13.67 -4.02
CA SER A 205 24.36 14.37 -3.81
C SER A 205 24.14 14.76 -2.35
N THR A 206 24.42 13.84 -1.42
CA THR A 206 24.26 14.10 0.02
C THR A 206 25.30 15.10 0.52
N GLY A 207 26.58 14.93 0.14
CA GLY A 207 27.69 15.79 0.57
C GLY A 207 27.66 17.21 -0.01
N LEU A 208 27.13 17.39 -1.22
CA LEU A 208 27.00 18.69 -1.89
C LEU A 208 25.70 19.43 -1.56
N SER A 209 24.76 18.75 -0.87
CA SER A 209 23.53 19.36 -0.37
C SER A 209 23.82 20.59 0.50
N GLN A 210 22.94 21.60 0.48
CA GLN A 210 23.12 22.81 1.30
C GLN A 210 23.26 22.48 2.80
N ALA A 211 22.53 21.47 3.29
CA ALA A 211 22.54 21.06 4.68
C ALA A 211 23.90 20.52 5.15
N VAL A 212 24.63 19.81 4.28
CA VAL A 212 25.98 19.29 4.57
C VAL A 212 27.05 20.33 4.23
N ARG A 213 26.98 20.93 3.04
CA ARG A 213 27.97 21.89 2.53
C ARG A 213 28.10 23.15 3.39
N SER A 214 27.03 23.63 4.03
CA SER A 214 27.12 24.80 4.94
C SER A 214 27.88 24.54 6.24
N ARG A 215 28.30 23.28 6.49
CA ARG A 215 28.98 22.81 7.71
C ARG A 215 30.41 22.34 7.43
N LEU A 216 30.90 22.60 6.21
CA LEU A 216 32.21 22.17 5.71
C LEU A 216 32.98 23.37 5.19
N THR A 217 34.21 23.54 5.66
CA THR A 217 35.03 24.73 5.39
C THR A 217 35.81 24.61 4.07
N TYR A 218 35.10 24.41 2.96
CA TYR A 218 35.68 24.39 1.61
C TYR A 218 35.45 25.74 0.90
N PRO A 219 36.52 26.47 0.50
CA PRO A 219 36.41 27.73 -0.25
C PRO A 219 35.62 27.62 -1.56
N ARG A 220 35.74 26.47 -2.26
CA ARG A 220 34.98 26.18 -3.49
C ARG A 220 34.34 24.80 -3.41
N ALA A 221 33.15 24.65 -4.00
CA ALA A 221 32.49 23.34 -4.09
C ALA A 221 33.34 22.28 -4.84
N THR A 222 34.20 22.71 -5.76
CA THR A 222 35.14 21.87 -6.51
C THR A 222 36.27 21.29 -5.66
N GLU A 223 36.58 21.91 -4.52
CA GLU A 223 37.60 21.45 -3.55
C GLU A 223 37.02 20.42 -2.56
N SER A 224 35.70 20.21 -2.56
CA SER A 224 35.06 19.19 -1.75
C SER A 224 35.38 17.78 -2.30
N PRO A 225 35.77 16.81 -1.45
CA PRO A 225 36.02 15.44 -1.90
C PRO A 225 34.75 14.79 -2.47
N PHE A 226 33.57 15.18 -1.97
CA PHE A 226 32.26 14.75 -2.50
C PHE A 226 32.04 15.15 -3.97
N TYR A 227 32.64 16.26 -4.43
CA TYR A 227 32.59 16.66 -5.84
C TYR A 227 33.61 15.89 -6.69
N GLN A 228 34.81 15.64 -6.13
CA GLN A 228 35.89 14.99 -6.85
C GLN A 228 35.66 13.48 -7.04
N LEU A 229 34.95 12.83 -6.10
CA LEU A 229 34.66 11.40 -6.12
C LEU A 229 33.99 10.93 -7.43
N GLY A 230 33.03 11.70 -7.97
CA GLY A 230 32.34 11.39 -9.23
C GLY A 230 33.29 11.34 -10.43
N ARG A 231 34.24 12.29 -10.52
CA ARG A 231 35.25 12.30 -11.58
C ARG A 231 36.25 11.17 -11.43
N ALA A 232 36.63 10.83 -10.19
CA ALA A 232 37.54 9.74 -9.92
C ALA A 232 36.93 8.37 -10.26
N MET A 233 35.62 8.18 -10.07
CA MET A 233 34.91 6.98 -10.49
C MET A 233 34.99 6.75 -12.01
N GLN A 234 34.72 7.79 -12.80
CA GLN A 234 34.82 7.75 -14.28
C GLN A 234 36.26 7.48 -14.76
N SER A 235 37.26 8.06 -14.10
CA SER A 235 38.67 7.79 -14.37
C SER A 235 39.09 6.36 -14.00
N LEU A 236 38.52 5.80 -12.93
CA LEU A 236 38.76 4.42 -12.51
C LEU A 236 38.15 3.41 -13.50
N GLU A 237 36.90 3.62 -13.90
CA GLU A 237 36.21 2.79 -14.91
C GLU A 237 36.99 2.77 -16.23
N SER A 238 37.29 3.95 -16.78
CA SER A 238 37.98 4.06 -18.08
C SER A 238 39.38 3.43 -18.05
N ALA A 239 40.13 3.58 -16.95
CA ALA A 239 41.40 2.89 -16.75
C ALA A 239 41.24 1.36 -16.55
N GLY A 240 40.10 0.92 -16.03
CA GLY A 240 39.78 -0.47 -15.72
C GLY A 240 39.23 -1.31 -16.87
N GLN A 241 38.88 -0.73 -18.03
CA GLN A 241 38.25 -1.47 -19.14
C GLN A 241 39.09 -2.67 -19.64
N ALA A 242 40.40 -2.52 -19.74
CA ALA A 242 41.29 -3.62 -20.12
C ALA A 242 41.37 -4.70 -19.02
N PHE A 243 41.40 -4.27 -17.76
CA PHE A 243 41.39 -5.17 -16.60
C PHE A 243 40.09 -5.97 -16.52
N ALA A 244 38.93 -5.36 -16.80
CA ALA A 244 37.63 -6.05 -16.86
C ALA A 244 37.65 -7.22 -17.87
N ARG A 245 38.23 -7.01 -19.06
CA ARG A 245 38.43 -8.02 -20.11
C ARG A 245 39.52 -9.07 -19.80
N GLY A 246 40.14 -9.04 -18.62
CA GLY A 246 41.08 -10.06 -18.16
C GLY A 246 42.55 -9.72 -18.36
N ALA A 247 42.91 -8.51 -18.79
CA ALA A 247 44.30 -8.07 -18.82
C ALA A 247 44.85 -7.85 -17.38
N PRO A 248 46.16 -8.00 -17.14
CA PRO A 248 46.77 -7.61 -15.88
C PRO A 248 46.59 -6.10 -15.60
N PRO A 249 46.58 -5.68 -14.32
CA PRO A 249 46.36 -4.29 -13.95
C PRO A 249 47.49 -3.38 -14.48
N SER A 250 47.13 -2.37 -15.26
CA SER A 250 48.10 -1.38 -15.75
C SER A 250 48.55 -0.42 -14.64
N GLN A 251 49.74 0.17 -14.77
CA GLN A 251 50.23 1.17 -13.80
C GLN A 251 49.26 2.36 -13.66
N HIS A 252 48.65 2.80 -14.77
CA HIS A 252 47.62 3.84 -14.76
C HIS A 252 46.38 3.41 -13.96
N PHE A 253 45.91 2.18 -14.12
CA PHE A 253 44.78 1.65 -13.37
C PHE A 253 45.08 1.58 -11.85
N VAL A 254 46.26 1.10 -11.47
CA VAL A 254 46.71 1.10 -10.06
C VAL A 254 46.76 2.51 -9.47
N GLN A 255 47.20 3.50 -10.26
CA GLN A 255 47.17 4.91 -9.84
C GLN A 255 45.74 5.41 -9.61
N GLN A 256 44.79 5.12 -10.50
CA GLN A 256 43.39 5.54 -10.32
C GLN A 256 42.72 4.86 -9.12
N ILE A 257 43.03 3.59 -8.83
CA ILE A 257 42.57 2.89 -7.61
C ILE A 257 43.01 3.65 -6.35
N ASN A 258 44.28 4.07 -6.29
CA ASN A 258 44.84 4.77 -5.14
C ASN A 258 44.22 6.17 -4.96
N VAL A 259 44.00 6.92 -6.06
CA VAL A 259 43.29 8.21 -6.04
C VAL A 259 41.86 8.04 -5.57
N PHE A 260 41.14 7.02 -6.05
CA PHE A 260 39.76 6.76 -5.67
C PHE A 260 39.64 6.38 -4.17
N ARG A 261 40.52 5.50 -3.67
CA ARG A 261 40.59 5.16 -2.24
C ARG A 261 40.86 6.38 -1.35
N ALA A 262 41.81 7.24 -1.73
CA ALA A 262 42.08 8.48 -0.99
C ALA A 262 40.84 9.39 -0.94
N LEU A 263 40.10 9.55 -2.05
CA LEU A 263 38.89 10.35 -2.08
C LEU A 263 37.73 9.76 -1.27
N ILE A 264 37.64 8.44 -1.15
CA ILE A 264 36.70 7.74 -0.26
C ILE A 264 37.05 8.08 1.20
N ASP A 265 38.33 7.96 1.60
CA ASP A 265 38.81 8.34 2.93
C ASP A 265 38.55 9.82 3.24
N ASP A 266 38.74 10.70 2.27
CA ASP A 266 38.48 12.14 2.38
C ASP A 266 36.99 12.44 2.58
N CYS A 267 36.10 11.76 1.83
CA CYS A 267 34.65 11.83 2.06
C CYS A 267 34.27 11.33 3.47
N SER A 268 34.92 10.27 3.93
CA SER A 268 34.79 9.73 5.30
C SER A 268 35.22 10.74 6.37
N ARG A 269 36.31 11.49 6.15
CA ARG A 269 36.76 12.57 7.06
C ARG A 269 35.82 13.76 7.02
N ALA A 270 35.38 14.20 5.84
CA ALA A 270 34.41 15.29 5.70
C ALA A 270 33.09 14.97 6.41
N ALA A 271 32.55 13.75 6.26
CA ALA A 271 31.35 13.30 6.97
C ALA A 271 31.50 13.38 8.51
N ARG A 272 32.70 13.10 9.06
CA ARG A 272 32.97 13.27 10.51
C ARG A 272 33.04 14.73 10.96
N GLN A 273 33.48 15.66 10.10
CA GLN A 273 33.50 17.09 10.42
C GLN A 273 32.08 17.67 10.56
N VAL A 274 31.14 17.22 9.72
CA VAL A 274 29.71 17.61 9.82
C VAL A 274 29.12 17.25 11.18
N TYR A 275 29.54 16.11 11.77
CA TYR A 275 29.13 15.69 13.10
C TYR A 275 29.62 16.63 14.20
N ALA A 276 30.92 16.94 14.23
CA ALA A 276 31.48 17.86 15.22
C ALA A 276 30.76 19.22 15.18
N HIS A 277 30.52 19.75 13.99
CA HIS A 277 29.80 21.02 13.83
C HIS A 277 28.32 20.94 14.27
N LEU A 278 27.64 19.80 14.12
CA LEU A 278 26.25 19.62 14.58
C LEU A 278 26.13 19.51 16.11
N ASP A 279 27.15 18.98 16.78
CA ASP A 279 27.19 18.88 18.25
C ASP A 279 27.33 20.28 18.88
N GLU A 280 28.20 21.12 18.29
CA GLU A 280 28.46 22.49 18.74
C GLU A 280 27.34 23.49 18.39
N ASN A 281 26.66 23.33 17.24
CA ASN A 281 25.74 24.36 16.68
C ASN A 281 24.27 23.92 16.63
N GLY A 282 23.92 22.78 17.22
CA GLY A 282 22.55 22.30 17.35
C GLY A 282 22.15 21.20 16.36
N VAL A 283 21.50 20.17 16.89
CA VAL A 283 21.24 18.91 16.20
C VAL A 283 19.97 18.96 15.34
N SER A 284 20.11 18.67 14.05
CA SER A 284 19.00 18.33 13.16
C SER A 284 18.99 16.83 12.89
N VAL A 285 17.90 16.15 13.26
CA VAL A 285 17.72 14.70 13.12
C VAL A 285 17.91 14.25 11.66
N ASP A 286 17.35 14.99 10.71
CA ASP A 286 17.48 14.65 9.28
C ASP A 286 18.91 14.80 8.77
N ILE A 287 19.67 15.79 9.25
CA ILE A 287 21.08 15.95 8.83
C ILE A 287 21.92 14.81 9.43
N VAL A 288 21.77 14.52 10.72
CA VAL A 288 22.43 13.37 11.38
C VAL A 288 22.14 12.07 10.63
N PHE A 289 20.87 11.84 10.28
CA PHE A 289 20.45 10.65 9.53
C PHE A 289 21.10 10.57 8.13
N GLN A 290 21.17 11.68 7.40
CA GLN A 290 21.83 11.72 6.09
C GLN A 290 23.35 11.48 6.21
N VAL A 291 24.02 11.93 7.28
CA VAL A 291 25.46 11.67 7.47
C VAL A 291 25.73 10.22 7.87
N GLU A 292 24.94 9.57 8.74
CA GLU A 292 25.05 8.12 8.98
C GLU A 292 24.79 7.30 7.71
N ARG A 293 23.81 7.73 6.89
CA ARG A 293 23.54 7.10 5.59
C ARG A 293 24.75 7.22 4.67
N THR A 294 25.37 8.40 4.55
CA THR A 294 26.58 8.60 3.76
C THR A 294 27.76 7.77 4.27
N LYS A 295 28.00 7.69 5.59
CA LYS A 295 29.02 6.80 6.18
C LYS A 295 28.78 5.32 5.86
N THR A 296 27.52 4.90 5.73
CA THR A 296 27.18 3.50 5.40
C THR A 296 27.33 3.24 3.90
N ARG A 297 26.98 4.22 3.04
CA ARG A 297 27.26 4.18 1.59
C ARG A 297 28.75 4.13 1.28
N ILE A 298 29.57 4.91 1.98
CA ILE A 298 31.03 4.91 1.85
C ILE A 298 31.61 3.52 2.17
N ARG A 299 31.23 2.93 3.32
CA ARG A 299 31.63 1.55 3.68
C ARG A 299 31.14 0.49 2.70
N ARG A 300 29.98 0.69 2.06
CA ARG A 300 29.51 -0.19 0.99
C ARG A 300 30.37 -0.04 -0.27
N LEU A 301 30.67 1.20 -0.68
CA LEU A 301 31.51 1.52 -1.84
C LEU A 301 32.91 0.90 -1.72
N GLU A 302 33.54 0.99 -0.55
CA GLU A 302 34.81 0.33 -0.22
C GLU A 302 34.78 -1.18 -0.49
N ARG A 303 33.71 -1.86 -0.04
CA ARG A 303 33.52 -3.31 -0.20
C ARG A 303 33.19 -3.73 -1.63
N LEU A 304 32.42 -2.92 -2.37
CA LEU A 304 32.17 -3.19 -3.79
C LEU A 304 33.44 -3.02 -4.62
N LEU A 305 34.27 -2.01 -4.29
CA LEU A 305 35.59 -1.80 -4.89
C LEU A 305 36.52 -2.99 -4.61
N GLU A 306 36.59 -3.46 -3.37
CA GLU A 306 37.38 -4.64 -3.00
C GLU A 306 36.93 -5.90 -3.75
N ALA A 307 35.62 -6.16 -3.83
CA ALA A 307 35.07 -7.30 -4.56
C ALA A 307 35.30 -7.21 -6.08
N TRP A 308 35.26 -6.01 -6.65
CA TRP A 308 35.54 -5.77 -8.08
C TRP A 308 37.02 -5.91 -8.43
N LEU A 309 37.92 -5.49 -7.52
CA LEU A 309 39.37 -5.63 -7.68
C LEU A 309 39.90 -7.04 -7.40
N THR A 310 39.13 -7.88 -6.71
CA THR A 310 39.56 -9.24 -6.35
C THR A 310 39.49 -10.19 -7.56
N ARG A 311 40.61 -10.32 -8.28
CA ARG A 311 40.89 -11.40 -9.24
C ARG A 311 42.14 -12.16 -8.82
N GLY A 312 42.01 -13.49 -8.71
CA GLY A 312 43.06 -14.46 -8.44
C GLY A 312 42.70 -15.79 -9.12
N GLU A 313 43.26 -16.91 -8.64
CA GLU A 313 42.81 -18.23 -9.08
C GLU A 313 41.30 -18.44 -8.81
N ARG A 314 40.68 -19.41 -9.49
CA ARG A 314 39.21 -19.62 -9.45
C ARG A 314 38.65 -19.73 -8.01
N GLY A 315 39.44 -20.24 -7.06
CA GLY A 315 39.06 -20.36 -5.64
C GLY A 315 38.97 -19.02 -4.88
N ASP A 316 39.99 -18.15 -4.99
CA ASP A 316 40.05 -16.91 -4.21
C ASP A 316 38.92 -15.94 -4.57
N ARG A 317 38.63 -15.83 -5.87
CA ARG A 317 37.52 -15.00 -6.38
C ARG A 317 36.17 -15.49 -5.84
N ALA A 318 35.97 -16.80 -5.81
CA ALA A 318 34.75 -17.41 -5.28
C ALA A 318 34.58 -17.12 -3.78
N ALA A 319 35.66 -17.26 -2.99
CA ALA A 319 35.63 -16.99 -1.56
C ALA A 319 35.25 -15.52 -1.26
N ALA A 320 35.84 -14.55 -1.97
CA ALA A 320 35.51 -13.13 -1.81
C ALA A 320 34.04 -12.82 -2.18
N GLN A 321 33.51 -13.42 -3.25
CA GLN A 321 32.11 -13.28 -3.65
C GLN A 321 31.15 -13.85 -2.58
N VAL A 322 31.50 -14.97 -1.96
CA VAL A 322 30.72 -15.56 -0.84
C VAL A 322 30.73 -14.66 0.39
N GLN A 323 31.85 -14.04 0.74
CA GLN A 323 31.90 -13.08 1.86
C GLN A 323 31.05 -11.84 1.56
N LEU A 324 31.12 -11.29 0.35
CA LEU A 324 30.26 -10.18 -0.07
C LEU A 324 28.78 -10.57 0.01
N LEU A 325 28.40 -11.76 -0.48
CA LEU A 325 27.02 -12.26 -0.40
C LEU A 325 26.54 -12.43 1.04
N ALA A 326 27.38 -13.00 1.92
CA ALA A 326 27.06 -13.12 3.34
C ALA A 326 26.81 -11.76 4.00
N ASP A 327 27.63 -10.76 3.68
CA ASP A 327 27.47 -9.40 4.20
C ASP A 327 26.26 -8.65 3.59
N LEU A 328 25.90 -8.92 2.33
CA LEU A 328 24.66 -8.42 1.73
C LEU A 328 23.42 -9.05 2.40
N VAL A 329 23.43 -10.37 2.65
CA VAL A 329 22.36 -11.07 3.38
C VAL A 329 22.23 -10.55 4.82
N ARG A 330 23.36 -10.38 5.53
CA ARG A 330 23.41 -9.81 6.89
C ARG A 330 22.86 -8.38 6.92
N ALA A 331 23.28 -7.55 5.99
CA ALA A 331 22.80 -6.17 5.84
C ALA A 331 21.29 -6.13 5.53
N ASN A 332 20.83 -6.91 4.57
CA ASN A 332 19.41 -6.99 4.20
C ASN A 332 18.53 -7.37 5.40
N ARG A 333 18.96 -8.37 6.19
CA ARG A 333 18.23 -8.77 7.40
C ARG A 333 18.24 -7.68 8.48
N ALA A 334 19.33 -6.94 8.61
CA ALA A 334 19.44 -5.79 9.51
C ALA A 334 18.54 -4.62 9.08
N SER A 335 18.34 -4.38 7.77
CA SER A 335 17.36 -3.40 7.28
C SER A 335 15.91 -3.74 7.64
N GLN A 336 15.57 -5.01 7.82
CA GLN A 336 14.21 -5.43 8.19
C GLN A 336 13.93 -5.32 9.71
N SER A 337 14.94 -5.03 10.54
CA SER A 337 14.78 -4.95 11.99
C SER A 337 14.38 -3.55 12.45
N VAL A 338 13.15 -3.41 12.93
CA VAL A 338 12.70 -2.19 13.65
C VAL A 338 13.49 -2.01 14.94
N GLY A 339 13.81 -3.10 15.65
CA GLY A 339 14.60 -3.06 16.88
C GLY A 339 16.03 -2.56 16.65
N GLU A 340 16.66 -2.93 15.53
CA GLU A 340 18.01 -2.45 15.20
C GLU A 340 17.99 -0.98 14.79
N LEU A 341 17.00 -0.54 13.99
CA LEU A 341 16.82 0.89 13.70
C LEU A 341 16.61 1.69 14.99
N ALA A 342 15.73 1.21 15.87
CA ALA A 342 15.46 1.85 17.15
C ALA A 342 16.74 1.92 17.99
N ARG A 343 17.51 0.83 18.11
CA ARG A 343 18.79 0.79 18.85
C ARG A 343 19.83 1.77 18.28
N THR A 344 19.87 1.95 16.97
CA THR A 344 20.78 2.91 16.29
C THR A 344 20.24 4.36 16.28
N SER A 345 18.98 4.61 16.64
CA SER A 345 18.33 5.93 16.46
C SER A 345 17.50 6.44 17.65
N PHE A 346 17.44 5.71 18.78
CA PHE A 346 16.63 6.08 19.95
C PHE A 346 16.98 7.44 20.56
N GLY A 347 18.23 7.91 20.40
CA GLY A 347 18.65 9.25 20.84
C GLY A 347 18.02 10.42 20.07
N LEU A 348 17.36 10.16 18.93
CA LEU A 348 16.85 11.20 18.02
C LEU A 348 15.30 11.16 17.87
N LEU A 349 14.66 10.18 18.52
CA LEU A 349 13.26 9.78 18.27
C LEU A 349 12.20 10.70 18.93
N ALA A 350 12.61 11.61 19.81
CA ALA A 350 11.71 12.31 20.74
C ALA A 350 10.85 13.44 20.15
N ARG A 351 10.90 13.73 18.83
CA ARG A 351 10.44 15.03 18.30
C ARG A 351 9.66 15.01 16.97
N LYS A 352 8.41 14.51 17.03
CA LYS A 352 7.23 14.91 16.21
C LYS A 352 6.96 14.15 14.88
N VAL A 353 5.66 14.10 14.54
CA VAL A 353 4.91 13.13 13.69
C VAL A 353 3.56 13.81 13.30
N VAL A 354 2.85 13.64 12.17
CA VAL A 354 3.08 12.97 10.85
C VAL A 354 2.13 13.58 9.80
N GLU A 355 2.53 13.67 8.53
CA GLU A 355 1.71 13.96 7.33
C GLU A 355 2.41 13.37 6.08
N ARG A 356 1.81 13.08 4.91
CA ARG A 356 0.42 12.82 4.44
C ARG A 356 0.55 12.22 3.03
N SER A 357 -0.40 11.42 2.54
CA SER A 357 -0.57 11.19 1.08
C SER A 357 -2.00 10.74 0.74
N ALA A 358 -2.47 11.09 -0.46
CA ALA A 358 -3.77 10.69 -1.00
C ALA A 358 -3.78 10.85 -2.52
N GLU A 359 -4.27 9.85 -3.26
CA GLU A 359 -4.96 10.03 -4.55
C GLU A 359 -5.69 8.73 -4.95
N THR A 360 -6.58 8.84 -5.96
CA THR A 360 -7.28 7.78 -6.72
C THR A 360 -8.58 7.17 -6.15
N GLY A 361 -9.46 6.79 -7.08
CA GLY A 361 -10.76 6.13 -6.87
C GLY A 361 -11.73 6.39 -8.03
N GLU A 362 -12.08 5.36 -8.80
CA GLU A 362 -13.08 5.39 -9.89
C GLU A 362 -14.14 4.27 -9.70
N HIS A 363 -15.17 4.22 -10.57
CA HIS A 363 -16.25 3.20 -10.64
C HIS A 363 -17.57 3.40 -9.85
N TYR A 364 -18.16 4.61 -9.79
CA TYR A 364 -19.51 4.81 -9.20
C TYR A 364 -20.45 5.82 -9.91
N ILE A 365 -20.26 6.12 -11.21
CA ILE A 365 -21.00 7.20 -11.91
C ILE A 365 -21.95 6.63 -12.98
N ALA A 366 -23.26 6.93 -12.88
CA ALA A 366 -24.27 6.49 -13.84
C ALA A 366 -24.47 7.50 -14.98
N ARG A 367 -24.08 7.10 -16.19
CA ARG A 367 -24.02 7.92 -17.39
C ARG A 367 -25.30 7.84 -18.23
N ASN A 368 -25.95 6.68 -18.30
CA ASN A 368 -27.14 6.44 -19.14
C ASN A 368 -28.43 6.07 -18.35
N ARG A 369 -29.56 5.95 -19.07
CA ARG A 369 -30.90 5.70 -18.49
C ARG A 369 -31.03 4.31 -17.86
N SER A 370 -30.42 3.29 -18.46
CA SER A 370 -30.39 1.92 -17.92
C SER A 370 -29.63 1.86 -16.59
N GLU A 371 -28.47 2.50 -16.50
CA GLU A 371 -27.68 2.61 -15.27
C GLU A 371 -28.46 3.35 -14.16
N TYR A 372 -29.21 4.40 -14.51
CA TYR A 372 -30.09 5.10 -13.56
C TYR A 372 -31.16 4.19 -12.95
N PHE A 373 -31.82 3.33 -13.74
CA PHE A 373 -32.81 2.39 -13.21
C PHE A 373 -32.18 1.24 -12.41
N THR A 374 -31.00 0.74 -12.80
CA THR A 374 -30.23 -0.23 -12.01
C THR A 374 -29.83 0.38 -10.66
N MET A 375 -29.37 1.63 -10.67
CA MET A 375 -29.04 2.40 -9.48
C MET A 375 -30.25 2.59 -8.54
N LEU A 376 -31.43 2.93 -9.08
CA LEU A 376 -32.66 3.03 -8.31
C LEU A 376 -33.03 1.71 -7.63
N LYS A 377 -32.93 0.56 -8.34
CA LYS A 377 -33.16 -0.78 -7.76
C LYS A 377 -32.18 -1.11 -6.64
N MET A 378 -30.89 -0.80 -6.81
CA MET A 378 -29.87 -0.99 -5.76
C MET A 378 -30.11 -0.08 -4.55
N ALA A 379 -30.62 1.15 -4.77
CA ALA A 379 -30.97 2.08 -3.71
C ALA A 379 -32.20 1.63 -2.90
N CYS A 380 -33.20 1.02 -3.54
CA CYS A 380 -34.34 0.41 -2.84
C CYS A 380 -33.90 -0.66 -1.83
N GLY A 381 -32.95 -1.54 -2.21
CA GLY A 381 -32.38 -2.53 -1.29
C GLY A 381 -31.62 -1.90 -0.11
N GLY A 382 -30.88 -0.81 -0.36
CA GLY A 382 -30.23 -0.04 0.71
C GLY A 382 -31.26 0.63 1.64
N GLY A 383 -32.40 1.05 1.09
CA GLY A 383 -33.52 1.54 1.87
C GLY A 383 -34.07 0.49 2.83
N LEU A 384 -34.36 -0.72 2.35
CA LEU A 384 -34.87 -1.82 3.18
C LEU A 384 -33.94 -2.16 4.35
N VAL A 385 -32.63 -2.24 4.11
CA VAL A 385 -31.63 -2.47 5.16
C VAL A 385 -31.60 -1.32 6.18
N THR A 386 -31.80 -0.08 5.73
CA THR A 386 -31.81 1.10 6.61
C THR A 386 -32.98 1.09 7.61
N VAL A 387 -34.11 0.44 7.29
CA VAL A 387 -35.23 0.25 8.23
C VAL A 387 -34.77 -0.49 9.48
N VAL A 388 -33.99 -1.57 9.31
CA VAL A 388 -33.39 -2.33 10.41
C VAL A 388 -32.42 -1.45 11.20
N THR A 389 -31.59 -0.65 10.52
CA THR A 389 -30.65 0.29 11.15
C THR A 389 -31.35 1.31 12.04
N VAL A 390 -32.51 1.85 11.61
CA VAL A 390 -33.31 2.83 12.38
C VAL A 390 -33.88 2.21 13.65
N TYR A 391 -34.48 1.03 13.58
CA TYR A 391 -35.01 0.36 14.78
C TYR A 391 -33.90 -0.10 15.73
N ALA A 392 -32.80 -0.65 15.21
CA ALA A 392 -31.62 -0.97 16.02
C ALA A 392 -31.06 0.27 16.73
N LYS A 393 -31.04 1.44 16.07
CA LYS A 393 -30.65 2.72 16.70
C LYS A 393 -31.60 3.10 17.85
N PHE A 394 -32.92 3.00 17.66
CA PHE A 394 -33.87 3.29 18.73
C PHE A 394 -33.72 2.35 19.92
N LEU A 395 -33.51 1.05 19.67
CA LEU A 395 -33.25 0.05 20.73
C LEU A 395 -31.96 0.39 21.51
N ILE A 396 -30.85 0.68 20.82
CA ILE A 396 -29.57 1.06 21.44
C ILE A 396 -29.73 2.33 22.29
N ALA A 397 -30.38 3.37 21.78
CA ALA A 397 -30.63 4.61 22.51
C ALA A 397 -31.61 4.44 23.69
N SER A 398 -32.52 3.46 23.62
CA SER A 398 -33.44 3.12 24.72
C SER A 398 -32.79 2.31 25.84
N ALA A 399 -31.60 1.73 25.61
CA ALA A 399 -30.89 0.92 26.60
C ALA A 399 -30.16 1.75 27.67
N HIS A 400 -30.13 3.08 27.55
CA HIS A 400 -29.52 4.02 28.52
C HIS A 400 -28.08 3.66 28.92
N LEU A 401 -27.29 3.21 27.94
CA LEU A 401 -25.90 2.79 28.13
C LEU A 401 -24.97 3.99 28.30
N PRO A 402 -23.77 3.83 28.90
CA PRO A 402 -22.77 4.88 28.94
C PRO A 402 -22.42 5.38 27.52
N THR A 403 -22.27 6.69 27.34
CA THR A 403 -22.18 7.37 26.04
C THR A 403 -21.18 6.75 25.06
N VAL A 404 -20.01 6.29 25.56
CA VAL A 404 -18.98 5.63 24.74
C VAL A 404 -19.43 4.24 24.26
N VAL A 405 -20.15 3.49 25.09
CA VAL A 405 -20.70 2.17 24.75
C VAL A 405 -21.87 2.31 23.78
N GLU A 406 -22.76 3.29 24.00
CA GLU A 406 -23.83 3.62 23.06
C GLU A 406 -23.25 4.01 21.69
N GLY A 407 -22.26 4.91 21.67
CA GLY A 407 -21.55 5.32 20.45
C GLY A 407 -20.84 4.17 19.73
N PHE A 408 -20.25 3.22 20.47
CA PHE A 408 -19.65 2.02 19.90
C PHE A 408 -20.70 1.10 19.27
N LEU A 409 -21.81 0.82 19.96
CA LEU A 409 -22.88 -0.05 19.45
C LEU A 409 -23.62 0.59 18.26
N ALA A 410 -23.88 1.90 18.31
CA ALA A 410 -24.40 2.65 17.18
C ALA A 410 -23.43 2.60 15.99
N GLY A 411 -22.13 2.77 16.24
CA GLY A 411 -21.09 2.66 15.23
C GLY A 411 -21.00 1.27 14.58
N ALA A 412 -21.10 0.21 15.40
CA ALA A 412 -21.15 -1.17 14.93
C ALA A 412 -22.42 -1.46 14.11
N ASN A 413 -23.60 -0.98 14.54
CA ASN A 413 -24.85 -1.06 13.79
C ASN A 413 -24.70 -0.42 12.40
N TYR A 414 -24.20 0.81 12.32
CA TYR A 414 -23.94 1.48 11.05
C TYR A 414 -22.93 0.71 10.18
N ALA A 415 -21.78 0.32 10.75
CA ALA A 415 -20.73 -0.40 10.02
C ALA A 415 -21.21 -1.74 9.45
N LEU A 416 -21.93 -2.55 10.24
CA LEU A 416 -22.51 -3.82 9.80
C LEU A 416 -23.54 -3.60 8.68
N CYS A 417 -24.41 -2.61 8.80
CA CYS A 417 -25.39 -2.28 7.76
C CYS A 417 -24.70 -1.82 6.47
N PHE A 418 -23.67 -0.98 6.54
CA PHE A 418 -22.93 -0.51 5.37
C PHE A 418 -22.10 -1.61 4.68
N LEU A 419 -21.53 -2.55 5.46
CA LEU A 419 -20.86 -3.73 4.92
C LEU A 419 -21.86 -4.70 4.27
N PHE A 420 -23.02 -4.92 4.89
CA PHE A 420 -24.08 -5.74 4.31
C PHE A 420 -24.58 -5.16 2.99
N MET A 421 -24.89 -3.85 2.94
CA MET A 421 -25.27 -3.17 1.70
C MET A 421 -24.20 -3.34 0.62
N HIS A 422 -22.92 -3.16 0.95
CA HIS A 422 -21.81 -3.33 0.02
C HIS A 422 -21.72 -4.75 -0.58
N PHE A 423 -21.81 -5.80 0.24
CA PHE A 423 -21.76 -7.18 -0.25
C PHE A 423 -23.04 -7.63 -0.98
N CYS A 424 -24.19 -7.01 -0.69
CA CYS A 424 -25.42 -7.22 -1.46
C CYS A 424 -25.54 -6.34 -2.72
N HIS A 425 -24.51 -5.54 -3.05
CA HIS A 425 -24.54 -4.52 -4.12
C HIS A 425 -25.70 -3.51 -3.99
N PHE A 426 -26.18 -3.29 -2.77
CA PHE A 426 -27.14 -2.23 -2.46
C PHE A 426 -26.42 -0.90 -2.28
N THR A 427 -27.12 0.18 -2.61
CA THR A 427 -26.56 1.54 -2.53
C THR A 427 -27.23 2.35 -1.43
N LEU A 428 -26.40 3.03 -0.64
CA LEU A 428 -26.84 4.09 0.25
C LEU A 428 -26.50 5.45 -0.38
N ALA A 429 -27.50 6.31 -0.46
CA ALA A 429 -27.36 7.72 -0.78
C ALA A 429 -26.22 8.42 -0.02
N THR A 430 -25.62 9.43 -0.66
CA THR A 430 -24.64 10.36 -0.07
C THR A 430 -23.27 9.80 0.32
N LYS A 431 -23.06 8.48 0.32
CA LYS A 431 -21.71 7.89 0.47
C LYS A 431 -20.83 8.09 -0.77
N GLN A 432 -21.42 8.08 -1.96
CA GLN A 432 -20.70 8.03 -3.23
C GLN A 432 -19.91 9.31 -3.63
N PRO A 433 -20.33 10.56 -3.35
CA PRO A 433 -19.62 11.77 -3.84
C PRO A 433 -18.19 11.83 -3.33
N ALA A 434 -18.01 11.40 -2.09
CA ALA A 434 -16.74 11.27 -1.42
C ALA A 434 -15.82 10.27 -2.17
N MET A 435 -16.38 9.14 -2.64
CA MET A 435 -15.66 8.08 -3.36
C MET A 435 -15.33 8.43 -4.82
N THR A 436 -16.09 9.33 -5.45
CA THR A 436 -15.98 9.68 -6.87
C THR A 436 -15.29 10.99 -7.17
N ALA A 437 -15.14 11.88 -6.19
CA ALA A 437 -14.41 13.12 -6.40
C ALA A 437 -12.92 12.90 -6.80
N PRO A 438 -12.21 11.85 -6.32
CA PRO A 438 -10.90 11.47 -6.87
C PRO A 438 -10.95 11.01 -8.34
N ALA A 439 -12.06 10.43 -8.83
CA ALA A 439 -12.26 10.12 -10.25
C ALA A 439 -12.31 11.40 -11.09
N ILE A 440 -13.14 12.33 -10.62
CA ILE A 440 -13.35 13.62 -11.25
C ILE A 440 -12.04 14.42 -11.24
N ALA A 441 -11.22 14.30 -10.19
CA ALA A 441 -9.88 14.90 -10.07
C ALA A 441 -8.96 14.56 -11.26
N ARG A 442 -8.96 13.32 -11.76
CA ARG A 442 -8.14 12.89 -12.91
C ARG A 442 -8.60 13.51 -14.22
N LYS A 443 -9.90 13.78 -14.35
CA LYS A 443 -10.47 14.45 -15.53
C LYS A 443 -10.22 15.96 -15.57
N LEU A 444 -9.44 16.52 -14.63
CA LEU A 444 -9.00 17.91 -14.71
C LEU A 444 -7.85 18.14 -15.69
N ASP A 445 -7.14 17.09 -16.12
CA ASP A 445 -5.92 17.24 -16.93
C ASP A 445 -6.21 17.74 -18.37
N ASP A 446 -7.44 17.55 -18.90
CA ASP A 446 -7.87 17.99 -20.25
C ASP A 446 -8.67 19.32 -20.28
N VAL A 447 -8.84 19.97 -19.12
CA VAL A 447 -9.84 21.05 -18.92
C VAL A 447 -9.44 22.40 -19.55
N ASP A 448 -8.20 22.50 -20.04
CA ASP A 448 -7.73 23.62 -20.87
C ASP A 448 -8.45 23.68 -22.23
N THR A 449 -9.10 22.59 -22.66
CA THR A 449 -9.91 22.54 -23.89
C THR A 449 -11.41 22.73 -23.60
N PRO A 450 -12.18 23.39 -24.50
CA PRO A 450 -13.63 23.49 -24.34
C PRO A 450 -14.33 22.12 -24.24
N ALA A 451 -13.88 21.14 -25.02
CA ALA A 451 -14.41 19.77 -25.00
C ALA A 451 -14.11 19.04 -23.67
N GLY A 452 -12.90 19.19 -23.13
CA GLY A 452 -12.54 18.62 -21.82
C GLY A 452 -13.31 19.27 -20.67
N MET A 453 -13.51 20.59 -20.71
CA MET A 453 -14.38 21.32 -19.78
C MET A 453 -15.83 20.81 -19.79
N ASP A 454 -16.42 20.64 -20.98
CA ASP A 454 -17.80 20.14 -21.11
C ASP A 454 -17.93 18.67 -20.67
N ALA A 455 -16.94 17.82 -20.99
CA ALA A 455 -16.90 16.44 -20.51
C ALA A 455 -16.76 16.36 -18.97
N PHE A 456 -15.94 17.23 -18.37
CA PHE A 456 -15.77 17.34 -16.93
C PHE A 456 -17.06 17.79 -16.23
N VAL A 457 -17.69 18.86 -16.70
CA VAL A 457 -18.98 19.35 -16.18
C VAL A 457 -20.08 18.29 -16.35
N GLY A 458 -20.09 17.57 -17.47
CA GLY A 458 -20.98 16.43 -17.70
C GLY A 458 -20.81 15.30 -16.67
N GLU A 459 -19.58 14.95 -16.31
CA GLU A 459 -19.30 13.92 -15.30
C GLU A 459 -19.74 14.37 -13.89
N VAL A 460 -19.52 15.65 -13.52
CA VAL A 460 -20.00 16.22 -12.25
C VAL A 460 -21.54 16.21 -12.18
N ILE A 461 -22.21 16.58 -13.27
CA ILE A 461 -23.68 16.53 -13.37
C ILE A 461 -24.18 15.08 -13.25
N ALA A 462 -23.54 14.13 -13.96
CA ALA A 462 -23.88 12.72 -13.87
C ALA A 462 -23.71 12.19 -12.45
N LEU A 463 -22.69 12.63 -11.70
CA LEU A 463 -22.51 12.27 -10.30
C LEU A 463 -23.64 12.79 -9.41
N VAL A 464 -23.99 14.08 -9.50
CA VAL A 464 -25.06 14.68 -8.67
C VAL A 464 -26.40 14.00 -8.97
N ARG A 465 -26.69 13.72 -10.24
CA ARG A 465 -27.86 12.94 -10.69
C ARG A 465 -27.86 11.52 -10.14
N THR A 466 -26.70 10.88 -10.07
CA THR A 466 -26.53 9.56 -9.45
C THR A 466 -26.87 9.62 -7.96
N GLN A 467 -26.53 10.71 -7.25
CA GLN A 467 -26.93 10.90 -5.85
C GLN A 467 -28.42 11.14 -5.66
N ALA A 468 -29.04 11.98 -6.50
CA ALA A 468 -30.47 12.21 -6.46
C ALA A 468 -31.24 10.88 -6.62
N ALA A 469 -30.86 10.06 -7.59
CA ALA A 469 -31.43 8.73 -7.80
C ALA A 469 -31.34 7.83 -6.57
N ALA A 470 -30.17 7.81 -5.91
CA ALA A 470 -29.96 7.05 -4.67
C ALA A 470 -30.85 7.57 -3.53
N ILE A 471 -30.84 8.89 -3.28
CA ILE A 471 -31.66 9.52 -2.23
C ILE A 471 -33.12 9.15 -2.42
N PHE A 472 -33.70 9.34 -3.62
CA PHE A 472 -35.09 9.00 -3.87
C PHE A 472 -35.38 7.51 -3.72
N GLY A 473 -34.52 6.61 -4.22
CA GLY A 473 -34.71 5.16 -4.08
C GLY A 473 -34.64 4.67 -2.62
N ASN A 474 -33.69 5.20 -1.84
CA ASN A 474 -33.60 4.92 -0.41
C ASN A 474 -34.84 5.44 0.35
N LEU A 475 -35.25 6.69 0.10
CA LEU A 475 -36.39 7.33 0.80
C LEU A 475 -37.73 6.66 0.46
N ALA A 476 -37.94 6.31 -0.81
CA ALA A 476 -39.16 5.66 -1.30
C ALA A 476 -39.42 4.28 -0.66
N VAL A 477 -38.38 3.61 -0.15
CA VAL A 477 -38.52 2.35 0.61
C VAL A 477 -38.53 2.58 2.12
N VAL A 478 -37.61 3.40 2.65
CA VAL A 478 -37.48 3.59 4.10
C VAL A 478 -38.75 4.16 4.72
N PHE A 479 -39.35 5.17 4.09
CA PHE A 479 -40.53 5.83 4.65
C PHE A 479 -41.71 4.84 4.83
N PRO A 480 -42.22 4.17 3.77
CA PRO A 480 -43.35 3.25 3.95
C PRO A 480 -43.01 2.02 4.80
N PHE A 481 -41.78 1.49 4.74
CA PHE A 481 -41.44 0.29 5.53
C PHE A 481 -41.23 0.58 7.02
N CYS A 482 -40.65 1.72 7.41
CA CYS A 482 -40.65 2.12 8.83
C CYS A 482 -42.08 2.32 9.36
N LEU A 483 -42.92 3.01 8.60
CA LEU A 483 -44.31 3.25 8.98
C LEU A 483 -45.11 1.93 9.07
N LEU A 484 -44.90 1.00 8.13
CA LEU A 484 -45.44 -0.37 8.17
C LEU A 484 -44.99 -1.14 9.42
N VAL A 485 -43.68 -1.15 9.74
CA VAL A 485 -43.16 -1.86 10.93
C VAL A 485 -43.76 -1.29 12.21
N GLN A 486 -43.82 0.04 12.36
CA GLN A 486 -44.47 0.68 13.51
C GLN A 486 -45.95 0.28 13.62
N TRP A 487 -46.71 0.29 12.53
CA TRP A 487 -48.11 -0.15 12.53
C TRP A 487 -48.26 -1.64 12.84
N THR A 488 -47.42 -2.51 12.28
CA THR A 488 -47.44 -3.96 12.56
C THR A 488 -47.13 -4.24 14.03
N VAL A 489 -46.13 -3.58 14.62
CA VAL A 489 -45.80 -3.72 16.04
C VAL A 489 -46.93 -3.20 16.93
N SER A 490 -47.50 -2.03 16.61
CA SER A 490 -48.63 -1.45 17.35
C SER A 490 -49.86 -2.35 17.33
N ALA A 491 -50.23 -2.89 16.15
CA ALA A 491 -51.36 -3.79 16.00
C ALA A 491 -51.15 -5.18 16.63
N ALA A 492 -49.93 -5.72 16.57
CA ALA A 492 -49.64 -7.07 17.07
C ALA A 492 -49.32 -7.14 18.57
N LEU A 493 -48.71 -6.09 19.14
CA LEU A 493 -48.23 -6.06 20.53
C LEU A 493 -48.93 -5.01 21.41
N GLY A 494 -49.80 -4.16 20.85
CA GLY A 494 -50.46 -3.08 21.60
C GLY A 494 -49.52 -1.97 22.08
N MET A 495 -48.28 -1.94 21.59
CA MET A 495 -47.22 -1.03 22.05
C MET A 495 -46.62 -0.24 20.88
N ASN A 496 -46.20 1.00 21.15
CA ASN A 496 -45.46 1.80 20.17
C ASN A 496 -43.97 1.44 20.18
N THR A 497 -43.33 1.46 19.01
CA THR A 497 -41.88 1.17 18.88
C THR A 497 -40.98 2.19 19.59
N ILE A 498 -41.47 3.41 19.79
CA ILE A 498 -40.88 4.44 20.66
C ILE A 498 -42.00 5.16 21.45
N PRO A 499 -41.71 5.73 22.63
CA PRO A 499 -42.68 6.53 23.37
C PRO A 499 -43.16 7.76 22.56
N PRO A 500 -44.43 8.21 22.70
CA PRO A 500 -44.95 9.39 22.00
C PRO A 500 -44.13 10.66 22.24
N GLU A 501 -43.65 10.87 23.47
CA GLU A 501 -42.76 11.99 23.81
C GLU A 501 -41.45 11.95 23.01
N LYS A 502 -40.87 10.74 22.84
CA LYS A 502 -39.66 10.55 22.03
C LYS A 502 -39.93 10.78 20.54
N ALA A 503 -41.12 10.44 20.04
CA ALA A 503 -41.54 10.75 18.68
C ALA A 503 -41.62 12.27 18.44
N GLN A 504 -42.28 13.02 19.34
CA GLN A 504 -42.36 14.49 19.22
C GLN A 504 -40.98 15.15 19.37
N ALA A 505 -40.17 14.71 20.35
CA ALA A 505 -38.79 15.18 20.52
C ALA A 505 -37.92 14.91 19.27
N THR A 506 -38.13 13.77 18.60
CA THR A 506 -37.44 13.43 17.35
C THR A 506 -37.80 14.41 16.23
N LEU A 507 -39.08 14.72 16.03
CA LEU A 507 -39.50 15.73 15.05
C LEU A 507 -38.91 17.12 15.35
N ASN A 508 -39.01 17.57 16.61
CA ASN A 508 -38.39 18.82 17.06
C ASN A 508 -36.88 18.88 16.76
N SER A 509 -36.15 17.78 17.01
CA SER A 509 -34.70 17.68 16.78
C SER A 509 -34.26 17.81 15.31
N PHE A 510 -35.20 17.63 14.38
CA PHE A 510 -34.97 17.71 12.93
C PHE A 510 -35.43 19.04 12.31
N SER A 511 -35.98 19.98 13.08
CA SER A 511 -36.43 21.27 12.54
C SER A 511 -35.32 21.98 11.76
N ILE A 512 -35.66 22.47 10.55
CA ILE A 512 -34.75 23.26 9.70
C ILE A 512 -34.27 24.56 10.36
N LEU A 513 -35.08 25.13 11.26
CA LEU A 513 -34.77 26.37 11.99
C LEU A 513 -33.81 26.14 13.18
N GLY A 514 -33.55 24.89 13.56
CA GLY A 514 -32.61 24.52 14.61
C GLY A 514 -31.19 24.29 14.08
N ILE A 515 -30.35 23.66 14.90
CA ILE A 515 -28.95 23.31 14.57
C ILE A 515 -28.82 22.20 13.50
N THR A 516 -29.95 21.62 13.06
CA THR A 516 -30.03 20.51 12.09
C THR A 516 -29.16 20.71 10.82
N PRO A 517 -29.16 21.88 10.15
CA PRO A 517 -28.33 22.09 8.96
C PRO A 517 -26.83 22.05 9.28
N VAL A 518 -26.41 22.59 10.42
CA VAL A 518 -25.00 22.57 10.86
C VAL A 518 -24.54 21.14 11.10
N PHE A 519 -25.34 20.35 11.83
CA PHE A 519 -25.07 18.93 12.06
C PHE A 519 -25.08 18.10 10.77
N ALA A 520 -25.92 18.43 9.79
CA ALA A 520 -25.91 17.78 8.48
C ALA A 520 -24.63 18.10 7.68
N ALA A 521 -24.15 19.35 7.73
CA ALA A 521 -22.88 19.74 7.13
C ALA A 521 -21.69 19.05 7.82
N MET A 522 -21.67 18.97 9.16
CA MET A 522 -20.66 18.19 9.89
C MET A 522 -20.71 16.69 9.56
N THR A 523 -21.91 16.11 9.41
CA THR A 523 -22.09 14.73 8.93
C THR A 523 -21.49 14.54 7.53
N ALA A 524 -21.57 15.55 6.66
CA ALA A 524 -20.93 15.55 5.34
C ALA A 524 -19.39 15.55 5.39
N VAL A 525 -18.80 16.18 6.42
CA VAL A 525 -17.34 16.11 6.68
C VAL A 525 -16.93 14.68 7.03
N LEU A 526 -17.73 13.95 7.83
CA LEU A 526 -17.47 12.55 8.16
C LEU A 526 -17.59 11.64 6.92
N LEU A 527 -18.59 11.87 6.06
CA LEU A 527 -18.74 11.20 4.76
C LEU A 527 -17.51 11.44 3.86
N TRP A 528 -17.02 12.68 3.79
CA TRP A 528 -15.81 13.04 3.06
C TRP A 528 -14.55 12.35 3.64
N PHE A 529 -14.35 12.40 4.95
CA PHE A 529 -13.17 11.82 5.59
C PHE A 529 -13.11 10.28 5.43
N SER A 530 -14.25 9.60 5.44
CA SER A 530 -14.34 8.16 5.14
C SER A 530 -13.78 7.81 3.76
N SER A 531 -14.02 8.61 2.73
CA SER A 531 -13.49 8.31 1.40
C SER A 531 -12.00 8.60 1.26
N LEU A 532 -11.44 9.55 2.03
CA LEU A 532 -9.99 9.73 2.12
C LEU A 532 -9.33 8.44 2.62
N ILE A 533 -9.92 7.80 3.64
CA ILE A 533 -9.45 6.54 4.20
C ILE A 533 -9.64 5.40 3.18
N SER A 534 -10.75 5.37 2.45
CA SER A 534 -10.96 4.38 1.38
C SER A 534 -9.92 4.52 0.25
N GLY A 535 -9.65 5.74 -0.23
CA GLY A 535 -8.67 5.98 -1.30
C GLY A 535 -7.23 5.73 -0.84
N TRP A 536 -6.91 6.09 0.41
CA TRP A 536 -5.64 5.73 1.04
C TRP A 536 -5.45 4.20 1.09
N ALA A 537 -6.49 3.45 1.48
CA ALA A 537 -6.44 2.00 1.57
C ALA A 537 -6.22 1.31 0.21
N ASP A 538 -6.87 1.81 -0.85
CA ASP A 538 -6.73 1.29 -2.21
C ASP A 538 -5.31 1.50 -2.74
N ASN A 539 -4.82 2.74 -2.65
CA ASN A 539 -3.46 3.10 -3.04
C ASN A 539 -2.41 2.33 -2.23
N TRP A 540 -2.60 2.18 -0.92
CA TRP A 540 -1.67 1.44 -0.06
C TRP A 540 -1.62 -0.05 -0.42
N PHE A 541 -2.76 -0.66 -0.77
CA PHE A 541 -2.84 -2.06 -1.22
C PHE A 541 -2.15 -2.26 -2.57
N ALA A 542 -2.29 -1.30 -3.50
CA ALA A 542 -1.64 -1.31 -4.80
C ALA A 542 -0.12 -1.08 -4.70
N LEU A 543 0.32 -0.02 -3.99
CA LEU A 543 1.72 0.38 -3.83
C LEU A 543 2.61 -0.74 -3.27
N HIS A 544 2.10 -1.47 -2.27
CA HIS A 544 2.81 -2.58 -1.64
C HIS A 544 2.64 -3.91 -2.39
N GLY A 545 1.87 -3.94 -3.47
CA GLY A 545 1.59 -5.17 -4.22
C GLY A 545 0.91 -6.24 -3.37
N ILE A 546 0.03 -5.85 -2.43
CA ILE A 546 -0.56 -6.79 -1.45
C ILE A 546 -1.33 -7.92 -2.15
N GLY A 547 -1.89 -7.66 -3.34
CA GLY A 547 -2.45 -8.69 -4.20
C GLY A 547 -1.45 -9.82 -4.53
N ASP A 548 -0.24 -9.46 -4.98
CA ASP A 548 0.82 -10.45 -5.24
C ASP A 548 1.29 -11.11 -3.95
N VAL A 549 1.47 -10.34 -2.87
CA VAL A 549 1.86 -10.90 -1.56
C VAL A 549 0.87 -11.97 -1.10
N LEU A 550 -0.44 -11.72 -1.21
CA LEU A 550 -1.50 -12.70 -0.88
C LEU A 550 -1.53 -13.86 -1.89
N ALA A 551 -1.43 -13.58 -3.19
CA ALA A 551 -1.51 -14.58 -4.25
C ALA A 551 -0.34 -15.56 -4.22
N TYR A 552 0.87 -15.12 -3.83
CA TYR A 552 2.08 -15.92 -3.73
C TYR A 552 2.42 -16.38 -2.30
N ASN A 553 1.67 -15.97 -1.27
CA ASN A 553 1.94 -16.38 0.11
C ASN A 553 1.94 -17.91 0.26
N ARG A 554 3.08 -18.45 0.70
CA ARG A 554 3.32 -19.88 0.94
C ARG A 554 2.24 -20.56 1.78
N ARG A 555 1.81 -19.92 2.88
CA ARG A 555 0.79 -20.50 3.78
C ARG A 555 -0.61 -20.43 3.17
N LEU A 556 -0.97 -19.33 2.49
CA LEU A 556 -2.26 -19.24 1.79
C LEU A 556 -2.36 -20.28 0.66
N ARG A 557 -1.29 -20.45 -0.13
CA ARG A 557 -1.23 -21.49 -1.18
C ARG A 557 -1.33 -22.91 -0.61
N PHE A 558 -0.72 -23.19 0.54
CA PHE A 558 -0.86 -24.50 1.20
C PHE A 558 -2.28 -24.76 1.72
N VAL A 559 -2.95 -23.73 2.25
CA VAL A 559 -4.28 -23.86 2.88
C VAL A 559 -5.42 -23.87 1.86
N LEU A 560 -5.35 -22.97 0.87
CA LEU A 560 -6.41 -22.68 -0.12
C LEU A 560 -6.10 -23.20 -1.54
N GLY A 561 -4.87 -23.67 -1.79
CA GLY A 561 -4.39 -23.96 -3.14
C GLY A 561 -3.98 -22.70 -3.92
N ARG A 562 -3.28 -22.88 -5.06
CA ARG A 562 -2.85 -21.77 -5.94
C ARG A 562 -4.04 -20.90 -6.38
N ASN A 563 -5.10 -21.55 -6.88
CA ASN A 563 -6.32 -20.87 -7.35
C ASN A 563 -7.12 -20.20 -6.22
N GLY A 564 -7.10 -20.78 -5.01
CA GLY A 564 -7.77 -20.18 -3.84
C GLY A 564 -7.04 -18.94 -3.32
N ALA A 565 -5.71 -18.98 -3.27
CA ALA A 565 -4.90 -17.81 -2.92
C ALA A 565 -5.07 -16.67 -3.94
N ALA A 566 -5.08 -16.98 -5.25
CA ALA A 566 -5.34 -16.00 -6.30
C ALA A 566 -6.75 -15.39 -6.21
N ARG A 567 -7.79 -16.20 -5.97
CA ARG A 567 -9.17 -15.70 -5.75
C ARG A 567 -9.29 -14.82 -4.50
N LEU A 568 -8.58 -15.16 -3.42
CA LEU A 568 -8.54 -14.35 -2.20
C LEU A 568 -7.85 -13.00 -2.44
N ALA A 569 -6.68 -13.01 -3.10
CA ALA A 569 -5.97 -11.80 -3.49
C ALA A 569 -6.85 -10.88 -4.34
N GLU A 570 -7.59 -11.45 -5.30
CA GLU A 570 -8.52 -10.71 -6.15
C GLU A 570 -9.73 -10.15 -5.38
N ALA A 571 -10.31 -10.93 -4.47
CA ALA A 571 -11.40 -10.46 -3.61
C ALA A 571 -10.93 -9.33 -2.68
N CYS A 572 -9.73 -9.43 -2.10
CA CYS A 572 -9.12 -8.34 -1.33
C CYS A 572 -8.91 -7.10 -2.19
N ARG A 573 -8.32 -7.24 -3.39
CA ARG A 573 -8.09 -6.14 -4.34
C ARG A 573 -9.39 -5.40 -4.70
N ARG A 574 -10.51 -6.11 -4.86
CA ARG A 574 -11.81 -5.51 -5.22
C ARG A 574 -12.60 -4.91 -4.05
N HIS A 575 -12.31 -5.30 -2.81
CA HIS A 575 -13.18 -4.98 -1.68
C HIS A 575 -12.51 -4.29 -0.49
N ILE A 576 -11.18 -4.35 -0.34
CA ILE A 576 -10.50 -3.85 0.87
C ILE A 576 -10.77 -2.37 1.14
N ALA A 577 -10.69 -1.53 0.12
CA ALA A 577 -10.94 -0.09 0.22
C ALA A 577 -12.41 0.23 0.55
N PRO A 578 -13.42 -0.24 -0.23
CA PRO A 578 -14.83 -0.08 0.13
C PRO A 578 -15.20 -0.61 1.53
N VAL A 579 -14.61 -1.73 1.96
CA VAL A 579 -14.80 -2.33 3.28
C VAL A 579 -14.25 -1.41 4.37
N LEU A 580 -12.99 -0.95 4.25
CA LEU A 580 -12.38 -0.09 5.26
C LEU A 580 -13.08 1.27 5.32
N GLY A 581 -13.42 1.87 4.17
CA GLY A 581 -14.22 3.10 4.10
C GLY A 581 -15.58 2.98 4.81
N ASN A 582 -16.32 1.89 4.57
CA ASN A 582 -17.59 1.59 5.24
C ASN A 582 -17.44 1.38 6.74
N LEU A 583 -16.47 0.56 7.15
CA LEU A 583 -16.19 0.24 8.54
C LEU A 583 -15.86 1.52 9.32
N THR A 584 -14.97 2.35 8.78
CA THR A 584 -14.59 3.62 9.40
C THR A 584 -15.74 4.62 9.41
N LEU A 585 -16.53 4.75 8.33
CA LEU A 585 -17.71 5.62 8.34
C LEU A 585 -18.69 5.21 9.43
N GLY A 586 -19.02 3.92 9.52
CA GLY A 586 -19.95 3.40 10.52
C GLY A 586 -19.51 3.78 11.93
N PHE A 587 -18.26 3.45 12.29
CA PHE A 587 -17.71 3.82 13.59
C PHE A 587 -17.61 5.34 13.81
N MET A 588 -17.27 6.14 12.81
CA MET A 588 -17.26 7.61 12.95
C MET A 588 -18.66 8.17 13.25
N LEU A 589 -19.71 7.66 12.59
CA LEU A 589 -21.09 8.10 12.83
C LEU A 589 -21.63 7.73 14.22
N GLY A 590 -21.01 6.77 14.91
CA GLY A 590 -21.35 6.42 16.31
C GLY A 590 -20.43 7.07 17.35
N LEU A 591 -19.11 6.96 17.17
CA LEU A 591 -18.11 7.36 18.15
C LEU A 591 -17.80 8.87 18.14
N VAL A 592 -17.83 9.56 16.98
CA VAL A 592 -17.56 11.01 16.95
C VAL A 592 -18.61 11.81 17.74
N PRO A 593 -19.93 11.54 17.61
CA PRO A 593 -20.95 12.08 18.52
C PRO A 593 -20.64 11.84 20.00
N ALA A 594 -20.30 10.59 20.37
CA ALA A 594 -20.03 10.24 21.76
C ALA A 594 -18.81 10.97 22.33
N VAL A 595 -17.73 11.08 21.55
CA VAL A 595 -16.50 11.80 21.95
C VAL A 595 -16.74 13.30 22.04
N LEU A 596 -17.36 13.94 21.04
CA LEU A 596 -17.62 15.38 21.07
C LEU A 596 -18.58 15.76 22.21
N THR A 597 -19.63 14.97 22.42
CA THR A 597 -20.58 15.19 23.54
C THR A 597 -19.90 15.04 24.90
N ALA A 598 -18.94 14.11 25.05
CA ALA A 598 -18.13 13.99 26.27
C ALA A 598 -17.22 15.21 26.52
N PHE A 599 -16.82 15.94 25.47
CA PHE A 599 -16.14 17.24 25.55
C PHE A 599 -17.10 18.44 25.61
N ALA A 600 -18.38 18.23 25.97
CA ALA A 600 -19.44 19.24 26.02
C ALA A 600 -19.71 19.98 24.68
N LEU A 601 -19.31 19.39 23.55
CA LEU A 601 -19.64 19.84 22.21
C LEU A 601 -20.81 19.01 21.66
N PRO A 602 -22.07 19.48 21.75
CA PRO A 602 -23.22 18.70 21.29
C PRO A 602 -23.11 18.49 19.78
N PHE A 603 -23.08 17.22 19.36
CA PHE A 603 -23.08 16.84 17.95
C PHE A 603 -23.91 15.57 17.75
N GLU A 604 -24.93 15.66 16.89
CA GLU A 604 -25.71 14.52 16.45
C GLU A 604 -25.53 14.29 14.95
N VAL A 605 -25.43 13.02 14.53
CA VAL A 605 -25.44 12.67 13.11
C VAL A 605 -26.82 12.92 12.51
N ARG A 606 -26.88 13.85 11.54
CA ARG A 606 -28.07 14.17 10.74
C ARG A 606 -27.83 13.72 9.29
N HIS A 607 -28.35 12.53 8.97
CA HIS A 607 -28.23 11.90 7.66
C HIS A 607 -29.61 11.63 7.07
N VAL A 608 -29.87 12.13 5.85
CA VAL A 608 -31.18 12.13 5.19
C VAL A 608 -31.97 10.82 5.39
N THR A 609 -31.41 9.67 5.00
CA THR A 609 -32.13 8.38 5.01
C THR A 609 -32.54 7.90 6.40
N LEU A 610 -31.67 8.05 7.41
CA LEU A 610 -31.98 7.63 8.79
C LEU A 610 -33.03 8.55 9.41
N SER A 611 -32.94 9.85 9.14
CA SER A 611 -33.91 10.83 9.60
C SER A 611 -35.29 10.65 8.93
N THR A 612 -35.36 10.28 7.65
CA THR A 612 -36.63 9.90 7.00
C THR A 612 -37.30 8.74 7.71
N GLY A 613 -36.56 7.67 8.03
CA GLY A 613 -37.10 6.52 8.75
C GLY A 613 -37.60 6.89 10.14
N ALA A 614 -36.87 7.75 10.86
CA ALA A 614 -37.28 8.26 12.17
C ALA A 614 -38.52 9.16 12.10
N ILE A 615 -38.68 10.00 11.06
CA ILE A 615 -39.93 10.76 10.82
C ILE A 615 -41.09 9.79 10.53
N ALA A 616 -40.89 8.79 9.66
CA ALA A 616 -41.92 7.81 9.34
C ALA A 616 -42.40 7.02 10.58
N THR A 617 -41.46 6.59 11.44
CA THR A 617 -41.78 5.98 12.73
C THR A 617 -42.54 6.97 13.63
N SER A 618 -42.12 8.24 13.71
CA SER A 618 -42.80 9.26 14.53
C SER A 618 -44.22 9.53 14.06
N ILE A 619 -44.47 9.60 12.74
CA ILE A 619 -45.82 9.70 12.17
C ILE A 619 -46.66 8.47 12.55
N GLY A 620 -46.09 7.26 12.47
CA GLY A 620 -46.77 6.03 12.85
C GLY A 620 -47.05 5.89 14.36
N VAL A 621 -46.35 6.64 15.22
CA VAL A 621 -46.58 6.69 16.68
C VAL A 621 -47.59 7.77 17.07
N LEU A 622 -47.50 8.96 16.47
CA LEU A 622 -48.33 10.13 16.78
C LEU A 622 -49.68 10.11 16.02
N GLY A 623 -49.78 9.30 14.96
CA GLY A 623 -50.99 9.13 14.16
C GLY A 623 -51.30 10.32 13.25
N MET A 624 -52.43 10.23 12.55
CA MET A 624 -52.86 11.22 11.55
C MET A 624 -52.95 12.70 12.02
N PRO A 625 -53.23 13.04 13.30
CA PRO A 625 -53.25 14.43 13.75
C PRO A 625 -51.93 15.19 13.51
N VAL A 626 -50.79 14.49 13.56
CA VAL A 626 -49.45 15.11 13.37
C VAL A 626 -49.25 15.71 11.98
N LEU A 627 -50.05 15.32 10.98
CA LEU A 627 -50.00 15.91 9.64
C LEU A 627 -50.39 17.40 9.62
N ARG A 628 -51.11 17.86 10.66
CA ARG A 628 -51.48 19.27 10.86
C ARG A 628 -50.49 20.03 11.75
N ASP A 629 -49.53 19.35 12.37
CA ASP A 629 -48.51 19.98 13.23
C ASP A 629 -47.43 20.67 12.36
N PRO A 630 -47.20 21.99 12.50
CA PRO A 630 -46.10 22.68 11.82
C PRO A 630 -44.72 22.06 12.09
N VAL A 631 -44.51 21.45 13.26
CA VAL A 631 -43.24 20.78 13.63
C VAL A 631 -42.89 19.68 12.65
N LEU A 632 -43.87 18.89 12.17
CA LEU A 632 -43.63 17.85 11.17
C LEU A 632 -43.07 18.43 9.88
N TRP A 633 -43.66 19.53 9.39
CA TRP A 633 -43.25 20.14 8.13
C TRP A 633 -41.89 20.84 8.24
N LEU A 634 -41.56 21.41 9.40
CA LEU A 634 -40.21 21.90 9.72
C LEU A 634 -39.18 20.77 9.78
N ALA A 635 -39.56 19.59 10.29
CA ALA A 635 -38.71 18.40 10.31
C ALA A 635 -38.50 17.82 8.90
N VAL A 636 -39.54 17.78 8.06
CA VAL A 636 -39.45 17.36 6.64
C VAL A 636 -38.57 18.31 5.85
N ALA A 637 -38.72 19.63 6.03
CA ALA A 637 -37.83 20.63 5.44
C ALA A 637 -36.38 20.45 5.92
N GLY A 638 -36.18 20.10 7.21
CA GLY A 638 -34.87 19.78 7.77
C GLY A 638 -34.24 18.54 7.15
N VAL A 639 -35.01 17.48 6.89
CA VAL A 639 -34.53 16.31 6.14
C VAL A 639 -34.19 16.66 4.69
N GLY A 640 -34.94 17.58 4.06
CA GLY A 640 -34.59 18.17 2.78
C GLY A 640 -33.24 18.89 2.79
N SER A 641 -32.96 19.68 3.84
CA SER A 641 -31.66 20.34 4.00
C SER A 641 -30.53 19.34 4.30
N MET A 642 -30.80 18.25 5.04
CA MET A 642 -29.85 17.15 5.20
C MET A 642 -29.44 16.56 3.86
N ALA A 643 -30.40 16.26 2.97
CA ALA A 643 -30.14 15.69 1.66
C ALA A 643 -29.16 16.56 0.84
N LEU A 644 -29.43 17.87 0.82
CA LEU A 644 -28.60 18.85 0.10
C LEU A 644 -27.21 19.00 0.72
N LEU A 645 -27.12 19.08 2.05
CA LEU A 645 -25.86 19.34 2.75
C LEU A 645 -24.96 18.10 2.85
N ASN A 646 -25.53 16.91 3.09
CA ASN A 646 -24.78 15.64 3.11
C ASN A 646 -24.05 15.41 1.77
N VAL A 647 -24.71 15.67 0.63
CA VAL A 647 -24.09 15.59 -0.70
C VAL A 647 -23.20 16.79 -0.99
N GLY A 648 -23.74 18.01 -0.86
CA GLY A 648 -23.12 19.24 -1.35
C GLY A 648 -21.82 19.59 -0.62
N VAL A 649 -21.79 19.49 0.71
CA VAL A 649 -20.58 19.80 1.50
C VAL A 649 -19.52 18.73 1.30
N SER A 650 -19.91 17.44 1.29
CA SER A 650 -18.97 16.34 1.04
C SER A 650 -18.32 16.44 -0.33
N PHE A 651 -19.12 16.71 -1.38
CA PHE A 651 -18.63 16.97 -2.73
C PHE A 651 -17.74 18.21 -2.78
N ALA A 652 -18.15 19.33 -2.18
CA ALA A 652 -17.38 20.58 -2.21
C ALA A 652 -15.99 20.43 -1.56
N LEU A 653 -15.88 19.74 -0.43
CA LEU A 653 -14.60 19.46 0.23
C LEU A 653 -13.70 18.58 -0.65
N ALA A 654 -14.26 17.53 -1.24
CA ALA A 654 -13.53 16.62 -2.10
C ALA A 654 -13.05 17.28 -3.40
N PHE A 655 -13.92 18.10 -4.01
CA PHE A 655 -13.64 18.90 -5.20
C PHE A 655 -12.59 19.99 -4.92
N HIS A 656 -12.68 20.68 -3.78
CA HIS A 656 -11.67 21.65 -3.36
C HIS A 656 -10.31 21.00 -3.14
N MET A 657 -10.27 19.82 -2.53
CA MET A 657 -9.03 19.04 -2.37
C MET A 657 -8.42 18.66 -3.72
N ALA A 658 -9.24 18.18 -4.67
CA ALA A 658 -8.81 17.84 -6.03
C ALA A 658 -8.25 19.05 -6.81
N LEU A 659 -8.90 20.21 -6.72
CA LEU A 659 -8.40 21.45 -7.32
C LEU A 659 -7.08 21.94 -6.71
N ARG A 660 -6.79 21.55 -5.46
CA ARG A 660 -5.59 21.95 -4.72
C ARG A 660 -4.42 20.97 -4.88
N SER A 661 -4.67 19.69 -5.16
CA SER A 661 -3.61 18.71 -5.47
C SER A 661 -3.00 18.89 -6.86
N ARG A 662 -3.66 19.64 -7.76
CA ARG A 662 -3.20 19.94 -9.12
C ARG A 662 -2.63 21.36 -9.26
N PRO A 663 -1.54 21.57 -10.04
CA PRO A 663 -0.88 22.87 -10.23
C PRO A 663 -1.62 23.78 -11.24
N LEU A 664 -2.93 23.93 -11.09
CA LEU A 664 -3.78 24.78 -11.95
C LEU A 664 -3.59 26.27 -11.65
N ARG A 665 -3.67 27.13 -12.68
CA ARG A 665 -3.62 28.59 -12.50
C ARG A 665 -4.92 29.07 -11.84
N LEU A 666 -4.87 30.24 -11.20
CA LEU A 666 -6.02 30.82 -10.51
C LEU A 666 -7.17 31.22 -11.46
N GLY A 667 -6.88 31.41 -12.75
CA GLY A 667 -7.88 31.69 -13.79
C GLY A 667 -8.75 30.46 -14.08
N ASP A 668 -8.10 29.34 -14.38
CA ASP A 668 -8.72 28.06 -14.79
C ASP A 668 -9.67 27.55 -13.70
N ARG A 669 -9.23 27.60 -12.43
CA ARG A 669 -10.08 27.31 -11.25
C ARG A 669 -11.38 28.14 -11.23
N ARG A 670 -11.32 29.43 -11.56
CA ARG A 670 -12.50 30.31 -11.64
C ARG A 670 -13.37 29.98 -12.86
N GLN A 671 -12.77 29.60 -13.98
CA GLN A 671 -13.48 29.20 -15.20
C GLN A 671 -14.30 27.91 -14.98
N ILE A 672 -13.71 26.92 -14.32
CA ILE A 672 -14.37 25.66 -13.92
C ILE A 672 -15.60 25.94 -13.05
N HIS A 673 -15.43 26.71 -11.97
CA HIS A 673 -16.56 27.09 -11.10
C HIS A 673 -17.66 27.82 -11.86
N ARG A 674 -17.32 28.74 -12.78
CA ARG A 674 -18.29 29.44 -13.64
C ARG A 674 -18.96 28.52 -14.65
N ALA A 675 -18.28 27.51 -15.18
CA ALA A 675 -18.83 26.55 -16.13
C ALA A 675 -19.86 25.64 -15.44
N LEU A 676 -19.50 25.10 -14.28
CA LEU A 676 -20.39 24.28 -13.46
C LEU A 676 -21.65 25.06 -13.05
N TRP A 677 -21.52 26.28 -12.51
CA TRP A 677 -22.67 27.11 -12.14
C TRP A 677 -23.55 27.48 -13.34
N ARG A 678 -22.97 27.81 -14.50
CA ARG A 678 -23.75 28.07 -15.73
C ARG A 678 -24.54 26.84 -16.18
N ALA A 679 -23.95 25.65 -16.13
CA ALA A 679 -24.64 24.42 -16.51
C ALA A 679 -25.80 24.08 -15.56
N VAL A 680 -25.61 24.25 -14.25
CA VAL A 680 -26.68 24.10 -13.24
C VAL A 680 -27.81 25.11 -13.45
N LEU A 681 -27.49 26.39 -13.62
CA LEU A 681 -28.48 27.45 -13.79
C LEU A 681 -29.25 27.33 -15.12
N ARG A 682 -28.61 26.86 -16.19
CA ARG A 682 -29.24 26.73 -17.52
C ARG A 682 -30.27 25.60 -17.58
N ASN A 683 -30.12 24.54 -16.79
CA ASN A 683 -31.12 23.48 -16.69
C ASN A 683 -31.03 22.70 -15.36
N PRO A 684 -31.70 23.14 -14.28
CA PRO A 684 -31.59 22.48 -12.98
C PRO A 684 -32.13 21.04 -12.97
N LEU A 685 -33.05 20.70 -13.88
CA LEU A 685 -33.61 19.34 -14.00
C LEU A 685 -32.59 18.31 -14.48
N VAL A 686 -31.48 18.73 -15.12
CA VAL A 686 -30.38 17.84 -15.53
C VAL A 686 -29.68 17.17 -14.34
N LEU A 687 -29.76 17.79 -13.16
CA LEU A 687 -29.24 17.27 -11.89
C LEU A 687 -30.12 16.18 -11.28
N LEU A 688 -31.35 16.00 -11.76
CA LEU A 688 -32.31 15.05 -11.22
C LEU A 688 -32.64 13.95 -12.24
N PHE A 689 -32.77 14.30 -13.53
CA PHE A 689 -33.23 13.39 -14.57
C PHE A 689 -32.28 13.32 -15.77
N PRO A 690 -32.13 12.12 -16.40
CA PRO A 690 -31.38 11.97 -17.64
C PRO A 690 -32.17 12.52 -18.84
N LEU A 691 -31.96 13.81 -19.11
CA LEU A 691 -32.30 14.45 -20.38
C LEU A 691 -31.59 13.74 -21.54
N ARG A 692 -32.13 13.87 -22.77
CA ARG A 692 -31.59 13.18 -23.95
C ARG A 692 -30.10 13.53 -24.13
N PRO A 693 -29.25 12.57 -24.55
CA PRO A 693 -27.90 12.92 -24.98
C PRO A 693 -27.98 13.97 -26.11
N PRO A 694 -26.99 14.86 -26.26
CA PRO A 694 -26.86 15.66 -27.47
C PRO A 694 -26.94 14.70 -28.67
N GLN A 695 -27.75 15.05 -29.66
CA GLN A 695 -27.56 14.42 -30.96
C GLN A 695 -26.13 14.77 -31.37
N ALA A 696 -25.31 13.75 -31.63
CA ALA A 696 -24.04 14.00 -32.29
C ALA A 696 -24.41 14.65 -33.63
N GLU A 697 -24.02 15.91 -33.81
CA GLU A 697 -24.09 16.53 -35.13
C GLU A 697 -23.27 15.61 -36.05
N ALA A 698 -23.95 15.03 -37.03
CA ALA A 698 -23.28 14.25 -38.05
C ALA A 698 -22.26 15.19 -38.70
N ARG A 699 -20.96 14.86 -38.56
CA ARG A 699 -19.94 15.55 -39.35
C ARG A 699 -20.38 15.43 -40.81
N PRO A 700 -20.49 16.52 -41.57
CA PRO A 700 -20.64 16.39 -43.01
C PRO A 700 -19.42 15.65 -43.52
N GLU A 701 -19.63 14.59 -44.30
CA GLU A 701 -18.55 13.92 -45.00
C GLU A 701 -17.99 14.90 -46.04
N ASN A 702 -16.68 15.19 -45.92
CA ASN A 702 -15.80 15.81 -46.90
C ASN A 702 -14.36 15.48 -46.49
#